data_AF-A0A2E8H8B8-F1
#
_entry.id   AF-A0A2E8H8B8-F1
#
_cell.length_a   1.000
_cell.length_b   1.000
_cell.length_c   1.000
_cell.angle_alpha   90.00
_cell.angle_beta   90.00
_cell.angle_gamma   90.00
#
_symmetry.space_group_name_H-M   'P 1'
#
loop_
_entity.id
_entity.type
_entity.pdbx_description
1 polymer ?
#
loop_
_entity_poly.entity_id
_entity_poly.type
_entity_poly.pdbx_seq_one_letter_code
_entity_poly.pdbx_strand_id
1 'polypeptide(L)'
;MPPRESSTRPDSDGPAQFSFQRCTVHWCPPQRLDLVEHVREGRLQMVQAGNFGPMFYGLADDADVERWFPGQPLIGIEANLEYARDLIARVQAEGARYVGTLSMSWHYGDHEAGKGLWQVWDRLWTNDLLGLRSPCDDPAAAMQVDEAGIRNWPIDGRPYRTYSGCLANPLWRATLKPMIRKAVEELGVDGFNVHHGFENLCRCGHCRSWLWPRLKAAFTADELVAVYGAHPIEEGADLLTPCDDCPPELRVRVSLEIERAAAHLRKDTFDDLFVDYGRSLKPDLLLAQWYHKYNFKPRDERSLLPAGDWARDESYIWYSQGSQKGVTYFDHGWLADMGLPARFLHAAADGRPFIINKYDWDRWRLSIAEMAAHGGAGLAVHWAVHGEDDRANGAEERYRTRVYPYQRFLAEHEDLFVEARPYSELAIVYPRRSEVAAEGGATDALRRIGTLLENEHFLFDMILDEQLADGGDRYGMLILADVKRQSPAEVAFLRWWVEERDGQVMLVGDNGTLREDGRSRKESPFADWIEQASDAAARIGRGQVLSLADGPWEAQRVEVKPGVEIAVYPTPAEDEFSRELAARIDDLLEGRWLVTDAPWFVRVRAWRTADDRRICVHWINYRQVENLDDEVPLEQGPFQATLRLPTGARVERLQWLDPEDVEGPDDLDFQQDGSEVRFTVYQLIVYGITVVHLKEK
;
A
#
# COMPACT_ATOMS: atom_id res chain seq x y z
N MET A 1 -18.25 13.98 22.88
CA MET A 1 -17.82 12.78 23.67
C MET A 1 -16.30 12.69 23.81
N PRO A 2 -15.75 12.15 24.93
CA PRO A 2 -14.31 12.01 25.09
C PRO A 2 -13.70 10.80 24.34
N PRO A 3 -12.38 10.78 24.12
CA PRO A 3 -11.65 9.62 23.59
C PRO A 3 -11.94 8.36 24.40
N ARG A 4 -12.48 7.35 23.72
CA ARG A 4 -12.76 6.04 24.33
C ARG A 4 -11.46 5.26 24.41
N GLU A 5 -11.14 4.78 25.61
CA GLU A 5 -9.94 3.98 25.87
C GLU A 5 -10.02 2.67 25.07
N SER A 6 -9.02 2.40 24.21
CA SER A 6 -8.96 1.17 23.42
C SER A 6 -8.69 -0.02 24.35
N SER A 7 -9.49 -1.08 24.21
CA SER A 7 -9.15 -2.39 24.76
C SER A 7 -7.98 -2.98 23.97
N THR A 8 -7.02 -3.50 24.71
CA THR A 8 -5.80 -4.19 24.28
C THR A 8 -6.13 -5.40 23.41
N ARG A 9 -5.30 -5.67 22.39
CA ARG A 9 -5.26 -6.98 21.72
C ARG A 9 -4.90 -8.06 22.74
N PRO A 10 -5.35 -9.32 22.55
CA PRO A 10 -4.85 -10.44 23.31
C PRO A 10 -3.37 -10.67 22.99
N ASP A 11 -2.58 -10.93 24.04
CA ASP A 11 -1.16 -11.31 23.97
C ASP A 11 -0.94 -12.39 22.91
N SER A 12 -0.19 -12.07 21.87
CA SER A 12 0.27 -13.07 20.92
C SER A 12 1.55 -13.71 21.46
N ASP A 13 1.40 -14.87 22.11
CA ASP A 13 2.47 -15.79 22.55
C ASP A 13 3.32 -16.38 21.39
N GLY A 14 3.41 -15.68 20.26
CA GLY A 14 4.28 -16.01 19.13
C GLY A 14 5.63 -15.31 19.23
N PRO A 15 6.66 -15.79 18.50
CA PRO A 15 7.90 -15.03 18.35
C PRO A 15 7.57 -13.63 17.79
N ALA A 16 8.17 -12.59 18.38
CA ALA A 16 7.95 -11.21 17.96
C ALA A 16 8.24 -11.08 16.45
N GLN A 17 7.22 -10.73 15.67
CA GLN A 17 7.36 -10.48 14.25
C GLN A 17 8.31 -9.30 14.02
N PHE A 18 9.28 -9.45 13.12
CA PHE A 18 10.19 -8.36 12.76
C PHE A 18 9.39 -7.16 12.27
N SER A 19 9.51 -6.04 12.99
CA SER A 19 8.92 -4.75 12.65
C SER A 19 10.01 -3.76 12.27
N PHE A 20 9.69 -2.84 11.36
CA PHE A 20 10.60 -1.80 10.93
C PHE A 20 9.83 -0.55 10.49
N GLN A 21 10.47 0.60 10.65
CA GLN A 21 9.97 1.91 10.21
C GLN A 21 10.99 2.64 9.32
N ARG A 22 12.26 2.23 9.39
CA ARG A 22 13.38 2.87 8.67
C ARG A 22 13.93 1.91 7.64
N CYS A 23 13.79 2.26 6.37
CA CYS A 23 14.30 1.46 5.27
C CYS A 23 14.92 2.28 4.14
N THR A 24 15.60 1.59 3.24
CA THR A 24 15.92 2.10 1.91
C THR A 24 15.61 1.04 0.86
N VAL A 25 15.25 1.48 -0.34
CA VAL A 25 14.92 0.59 -1.45
C VAL A 25 15.63 1.02 -2.73
N HIS A 26 16.38 0.08 -3.31
CA HIS A 26 17.05 0.26 -4.59
C HIS A 26 16.72 -0.90 -5.51
N TRP A 27 16.46 -0.64 -6.79
CA TRP A 27 16.28 -1.72 -7.76
C TRP A 27 17.58 -2.48 -8.02
N CYS A 28 18.69 -1.74 -8.13
CA CYS A 28 20.05 -2.25 -8.25
C CYS A 28 20.87 -1.70 -7.07
N PRO A 29 21.75 -2.49 -6.43
CA PRO A 29 22.67 -1.98 -5.42
C PRO A 29 23.45 -0.76 -5.94
N PRO A 30 23.32 0.42 -5.30
CA PRO A 30 23.96 1.63 -5.77
C PRO A 30 25.48 1.48 -5.70
N GLN A 31 26.17 1.84 -6.77
CA GLN A 31 27.64 1.77 -6.83
C GLN A 31 28.33 3.03 -6.29
N ARG A 32 27.57 4.13 -6.15
CA ARG A 32 28.09 5.42 -5.70
C ARG A 32 27.73 5.76 -4.25
N LEU A 33 26.77 5.04 -3.68
CA LEU A 33 26.39 5.13 -2.28
C LEU A 33 26.86 3.85 -1.59
N ASP A 34 27.70 3.97 -0.56
CA ASP A 34 28.04 2.82 0.27
C ASP A 34 26.81 2.46 1.12
N LEU A 35 26.15 1.34 0.78
CA LEU A 35 24.97 0.89 1.52
C LEU A 35 25.27 0.55 2.98
N VAL A 36 26.50 0.12 3.29
CA VAL A 36 26.91 -0.21 4.67
C VAL A 36 27.01 1.08 5.48
N GLU A 37 27.62 2.11 4.92
CA GLU A 37 27.61 3.47 5.48
C GLU A 37 26.17 3.99 5.62
N HIS A 38 25.33 3.80 4.59
CA HIS A 38 23.94 4.25 4.62
C HIS A 38 23.14 3.64 5.77
N VAL A 39 23.30 2.33 6.00
CA VAL A 39 22.67 1.62 7.12
C VAL A 39 23.15 2.18 8.45
N ARG A 40 24.47 2.32 8.63
CA ARG A 40 25.07 2.79 9.87
C ARG A 40 24.65 4.23 10.20
N GLU A 41 24.82 5.12 9.24
CA GLU A 41 24.58 6.55 9.42
C GLU A 41 23.08 6.86 9.49
N GLY A 42 22.25 6.20 8.69
CA GLY A 42 20.79 6.34 8.72
C GLY A 42 20.09 5.52 9.79
N ARG A 43 20.79 4.63 10.51
CA ARG A 43 20.20 3.67 11.47
C ARG A 43 19.05 2.86 10.85
N LEU A 44 19.25 2.40 9.61
CA LEU A 44 18.26 1.66 8.85
C LEU A 44 18.05 0.27 9.43
N GLN A 45 16.81 -0.21 9.41
CA GLN A 45 16.44 -1.56 9.89
C GLN A 45 16.31 -2.55 8.72
N MET A 46 15.98 -2.07 7.52
CA MET A 46 15.81 -2.89 6.34
C MET A 46 16.42 -2.22 5.10
N VAL A 47 17.18 -2.98 4.32
CA VAL A 47 17.61 -2.62 2.96
C VAL A 47 16.91 -3.56 2.00
N GLN A 48 16.17 -3.02 1.04
CA GLN A 48 15.76 -3.80 -0.13
C GLN A 48 16.64 -3.43 -1.32
N ALA A 49 17.39 -4.39 -1.87
CA ALA A 49 18.21 -4.14 -3.05
C ALA A 49 18.45 -5.38 -3.92
N GLY A 50 18.51 -5.14 -5.23
CA GLY A 50 18.96 -6.11 -6.23
C GLY A 50 17.92 -7.16 -6.64
N ASN A 51 18.13 -7.73 -7.82
CA ASN A 51 17.31 -8.82 -8.35
C ASN A 51 18.06 -10.16 -8.25
N PHE A 52 17.35 -11.21 -7.83
CA PHE A 52 17.90 -12.57 -7.66
C PHE A 52 17.14 -13.61 -8.50
N GLY A 53 16.33 -13.15 -9.44
CA GLY A 53 15.44 -13.97 -10.26
C GLY A 53 15.84 -14.07 -11.73
N PRO A 54 14.89 -14.47 -12.59
CA PRO A 54 15.16 -14.74 -14.00
C PRO A 54 15.66 -13.52 -14.79
N MET A 55 15.31 -12.30 -14.36
CA MET A 55 15.84 -11.07 -14.95
C MET A 55 17.35 -10.92 -14.72
N PHE A 56 17.84 -11.22 -13.52
CA PHE A 56 19.27 -11.21 -13.22
C PHE A 56 19.99 -12.28 -14.05
N TYR A 57 19.61 -13.55 -13.89
CA TYR A 57 20.31 -14.65 -14.55
C TYR A 57 20.28 -14.56 -16.07
N GLY A 58 19.19 -14.06 -16.65
CA GLY A 58 19.05 -13.92 -18.10
C GLY A 58 19.87 -12.78 -18.72
N LEU A 59 20.29 -11.77 -17.95
CA LEU A 59 20.85 -10.53 -18.50
C LEU A 59 22.22 -10.14 -17.94
N ALA A 60 22.66 -10.74 -16.83
CA ALA A 60 23.88 -10.32 -16.14
C ALA A 60 25.14 -10.39 -17.02
N ASP A 61 25.24 -11.37 -17.92
CA ASP A 61 26.40 -11.56 -18.80
C ASP A 61 26.41 -10.67 -20.04
N ASP A 62 25.28 -10.07 -20.37
CA ASP A 62 25.15 -9.28 -21.56
C ASP A 62 25.70 -7.87 -21.32
N ALA A 63 26.92 -7.59 -21.77
CA ALA A 63 27.57 -6.29 -21.54
C ALA A 63 26.84 -5.10 -22.21
N ASP A 64 26.00 -5.36 -23.21
CA ASP A 64 25.27 -4.31 -23.94
C ASP A 64 23.97 -3.89 -23.23
N VAL A 65 23.56 -4.63 -22.20
CA VAL A 65 22.36 -4.32 -21.41
C VAL A 65 22.69 -3.37 -20.26
N GLU A 66 21.90 -2.31 -20.08
CA GLU A 66 22.04 -1.43 -18.93
C GLU A 66 21.86 -2.19 -17.61
N ARG A 67 22.76 -2.00 -16.65
CA ARG A 67 22.82 -2.76 -15.38
C ARG A 67 21.57 -2.65 -14.51
N TRP A 68 20.76 -1.62 -14.74
CA TRP A 68 19.44 -1.52 -14.13
C TRP A 68 18.55 -2.72 -14.47
N PHE A 69 18.55 -3.25 -15.70
CA PHE A 69 17.68 -4.35 -16.10
C PHE A 69 17.94 -5.70 -15.40
N PRO A 70 19.18 -6.20 -15.28
CA PRO A 70 19.46 -7.36 -14.44
C PRO A 70 19.25 -7.06 -12.95
N GLY A 71 19.13 -5.79 -12.54
CA GLY A 71 19.02 -5.39 -11.14
C GLY A 71 20.28 -5.71 -10.34
N GLN A 72 21.44 -5.74 -11.01
CA GLN A 72 22.74 -6.05 -10.41
C GLN A 72 23.83 -5.22 -11.11
N PRO A 73 24.85 -4.76 -10.38
CA PRO A 73 25.72 -3.69 -10.86
C PRO A 73 26.87 -4.14 -11.78
N LEU A 74 27.31 -5.40 -11.69
CA LEU A 74 28.47 -5.89 -12.43
C LEU A 74 28.05 -6.59 -13.73
N ILE A 75 29.04 -6.88 -14.59
CA ILE A 75 28.86 -7.76 -15.74
C ILE A 75 29.30 -9.17 -15.33
N GLY A 76 28.47 -10.17 -15.65
CA GLY A 76 28.68 -11.58 -15.31
C GLY A 76 27.85 -12.05 -14.11
N ILE A 77 27.28 -13.25 -14.19
CA ILE A 77 26.52 -13.87 -13.09
C ILE A 77 27.41 -14.05 -11.85
N GLU A 78 28.57 -14.69 -11.99
CA GLU A 78 29.45 -15.07 -10.89
C GLU A 78 29.99 -13.85 -10.14
N ALA A 79 30.42 -12.82 -10.87
CA ALA A 79 30.92 -11.57 -10.28
C ALA A 79 29.84 -10.89 -9.42
N ASN A 80 28.59 -10.86 -9.89
CA ASN A 80 27.48 -10.30 -9.13
C ASN A 80 27.12 -11.16 -7.90
N LEU A 81 27.19 -12.49 -8.01
CA LEU A 81 26.94 -13.37 -6.86
C LEU A 81 28.00 -13.20 -5.76
N GLU A 82 29.28 -13.06 -6.13
CA GLU A 82 30.36 -12.79 -5.18
C GLU A 82 30.19 -11.41 -4.51
N TYR A 83 29.91 -10.38 -5.32
CA TYR A 83 29.63 -9.04 -4.82
C TYR A 83 28.42 -9.01 -3.87
N ALA A 84 27.31 -9.65 -4.25
CA ALA A 84 26.11 -9.69 -3.43
C ALA A 84 26.37 -10.38 -2.09
N ARG A 85 27.14 -11.48 -2.07
CA ARG A 85 27.49 -12.19 -0.84
C ARG A 85 28.26 -11.29 0.15
N ASP A 86 29.27 -10.55 -0.32
CA ASP A 86 30.02 -9.61 0.53
C ASP A 86 29.12 -8.47 1.04
N LEU A 87 28.38 -7.84 0.12
CA LEU A 87 27.53 -6.71 0.44
C LEU A 87 26.45 -7.07 1.47
N ILE A 88 25.74 -8.18 1.26
CA ILE A 88 24.67 -8.66 2.15
C ILE A 88 25.22 -8.88 3.56
N ALA A 89 26.33 -9.61 3.67
CA ALA A 89 26.95 -9.91 4.96
C ALA A 89 27.37 -8.63 5.71
N ARG A 90 27.91 -7.65 4.99
CA ARG A 90 28.32 -6.36 5.59
C ARG A 90 27.14 -5.49 6.02
N VAL A 91 26.07 -5.45 5.23
CA VAL A 91 24.81 -4.76 5.62
C VAL A 91 24.21 -5.39 6.88
N GLN A 92 24.17 -6.73 6.93
CA GLN A 92 23.67 -7.46 8.08
C GLN A 92 24.54 -7.28 9.34
N ALA A 93 25.85 -7.15 9.16
CA ALA A 93 26.78 -6.87 10.27
C ALA A 93 26.51 -5.50 10.93
N GLU A 94 25.95 -4.54 10.20
CA GLU A 94 25.49 -3.25 10.75
C GLU A 94 24.08 -3.31 11.36
N GLY A 95 23.41 -4.47 11.30
CA GLY A 95 22.13 -4.73 11.98
C GLY A 95 20.88 -4.64 11.11
N ALA A 96 20.98 -4.28 9.82
CA ALA A 96 19.83 -4.24 8.92
C ALA A 96 19.53 -5.61 8.28
N ARG A 97 18.25 -5.88 8.03
CA ARG A 97 17.82 -7.01 7.19
C ARG A 97 18.04 -6.70 5.72
N TYR A 98 18.52 -7.66 4.94
CA TYR A 98 18.68 -7.50 3.50
C TYR A 98 17.61 -8.27 2.74
N VAL A 99 16.71 -7.55 2.06
CA VAL A 99 15.63 -8.08 1.25
C VAL A 99 15.99 -7.99 -0.23
N GLY A 100 15.99 -9.12 -0.92
CA GLY A 100 16.17 -9.18 -2.36
C GLY A 100 14.85 -8.95 -3.10
N THR A 101 14.95 -8.70 -4.40
CA THR A 101 13.77 -8.65 -5.29
C THR A 101 13.78 -9.85 -6.23
N LEU A 102 12.61 -10.41 -6.53
CA LEU A 102 12.49 -11.51 -7.49
C LEU A 102 11.24 -11.37 -8.36
N SER A 103 11.42 -11.49 -9.68
CA SER A 103 10.29 -11.53 -10.63
C SER A 103 9.64 -12.90 -10.60
N MET A 104 8.35 -12.97 -10.25
CA MET A 104 7.63 -14.24 -10.20
C MET A 104 7.29 -14.79 -11.59
N SER A 105 7.22 -13.94 -12.61
CA SER A 105 6.78 -14.35 -13.94
C SER A 105 7.58 -13.74 -15.07
N TRP A 106 7.89 -12.44 -15.03
CA TRP A 106 8.50 -11.75 -16.16
C TRP A 106 10.01 -11.94 -16.27
N HIS A 107 10.50 -11.95 -17.51
CA HIS A 107 11.90 -11.79 -17.86
C HIS A 107 12.04 -11.18 -19.27
N TYR A 108 13.26 -10.81 -19.66
CA TYR A 108 13.56 -10.28 -20.99
C TYR A 108 14.42 -11.24 -21.79
N GLY A 109 14.24 -11.25 -23.10
CA GLY A 109 15.05 -12.06 -24.01
C GLY A 109 14.57 -12.00 -25.45
N ASP A 110 15.10 -12.91 -26.26
CA ASP A 110 14.63 -13.14 -27.62
C ASP A 110 14.82 -14.62 -27.91
N HIS A 111 13.73 -15.38 -27.89
CA HIS A 111 13.80 -16.84 -28.09
C HIS A 111 14.19 -17.22 -29.53
N GLU A 112 13.93 -16.35 -30.51
CA GLU A 112 14.26 -16.59 -31.92
C GLU A 112 15.75 -16.31 -32.18
N ALA A 113 16.30 -15.29 -31.52
CA ALA A 113 17.71 -14.92 -31.60
C ALA A 113 18.59 -15.57 -30.51
N GLY A 114 18.01 -16.38 -29.62
CA GLY A 114 18.74 -17.04 -28.52
C GLY A 114 19.34 -16.08 -27.50
N LYS A 115 18.62 -15.00 -27.14
CA LYS A 115 19.05 -13.97 -26.17
C LYS A 115 18.33 -14.07 -24.84
N GLY A 116 18.91 -13.51 -23.78
CA GLY A 116 18.30 -13.51 -22.45
C GLY A 116 18.44 -14.89 -21.78
N LEU A 117 17.38 -15.37 -21.11
CA LEU A 117 17.38 -16.71 -20.49
C LEU A 117 17.75 -17.84 -21.46
N TRP A 118 17.33 -17.77 -22.72
CA TRP A 118 17.66 -18.78 -23.74
C TRP A 118 19.16 -18.87 -24.02
N GLN A 119 19.87 -17.74 -24.00
CA GLN A 119 21.30 -17.68 -24.26
C GLN A 119 22.11 -18.43 -23.21
N VAL A 120 21.66 -18.33 -21.95
CA VAL A 120 22.41 -18.76 -20.79
C VAL A 120 21.93 -20.08 -20.22
N TRP A 121 20.83 -20.65 -20.75
CA TRP A 121 20.13 -21.76 -20.11
C TRP A 121 21.04 -22.91 -19.72
N ASP A 122 21.79 -23.47 -20.68
CA ASP A 122 22.63 -24.66 -20.46
C ASP A 122 23.74 -24.45 -19.41
N ARG A 123 24.25 -23.22 -19.27
CA ARG A 123 25.32 -22.92 -18.32
C ARG A 123 24.81 -22.59 -16.91
N LEU A 124 23.52 -22.26 -16.74
CA LEU A 124 22.95 -21.98 -15.42
C LEU A 124 22.93 -23.25 -14.54
N TRP A 125 22.86 -24.42 -15.16
CA TRP A 125 22.63 -25.70 -14.50
C TRP A 125 23.94 -26.42 -14.14
N THR A 126 24.68 -25.81 -13.22
CA THR A 126 25.89 -26.37 -12.61
C THR A 126 25.75 -26.39 -11.09
N ASN A 127 26.53 -27.23 -10.39
CA ASN A 127 26.55 -27.22 -8.92
C ASN A 127 26.87 -25.83 -8.34
N ASP A 128 27.70 -25.05 -9.02
CA ASP A 128 28.14 -23.74 -8.56
C ASP A 128 27.11 -22.63 -8.81
N LEU A 129 26.08 -22.87 -9.62
CA LEU A 129 25.01 -21.92 -9.92
C LEU A 129 23.67 -22.44 -9.40
N LEU A 130 22.86 -23.12 -10.22
CA LEU A 130 21.48 -23.51 -9.90
C LEU A 130 21.27 -25.02 -9.68
N GLY A 131 22.31 -25.85 -9.80
CA GLY A 131 22.27 -27.31 -9.65
C GLY A 131 22.42 -28.06 -10.98
N LEU A 132 22.73 -29.37 -10.91
CA LEU A 132 23.17 -30.18 -12.07
C LEU A 132 22.11 -30.49 -13.13
N ARG A 133 20.82 -30.21 -12.87
CA ARG A 133 19.75 -30.61 -13.78
C ARG A 133 18.76 -29.47 -13.95
N SER A 134 18.61 -29.05 -15.20
CA SER A 134 17.56 -28.12 -15.59
C SER A 134 16.17 -28.75 -15.40
N PRO A 135 15.14 -27.94 -15.10
CA PRO A 135 13.76 -28.42 -15.09
C PRO A 135 13.28 -28.91 -16.46
N CYS A 136 13.83 -28.33 -17.54
CA CYS A 136 13.53 -28.67 -18.93
C CYS A 136 14.72 -28.35 -19.84
N ASP A 137 14.75 -28.96 -21.03
CA ASP A 137 15.85 -28.78 -21.99
C ASP A 137 15.84 -27.37 -22.61
N ASP A 138 14.65 -26.78 -22.81
CA ASP A 138 14.46 -25.43 -23.35
C ASP A 138 13.51 -24.64 -22.44
N PRO A 139 13.85 -23.41 -22.01
CA PRO A 139 12.97 -22.59 -21.19
C PRO A 139 11.63 -22.26 -21.87
N ALA A 140 11.52 -22.35 -23.20
CA ALA A 140 10.27 -22.23 -23.95
C ALA A 140 9.15 -23.12 -23.40
N ALA A 141 9.49 -24.32 -22.89
CA ALA A 141 8.52 -25.27 -22.35
C ALA A 141 7.82 -24.77 -21.07
N ALA A 142 8.37 -23.75 -20.40
CA ALA A 142 7.86 -23.18 -19.16
C ALA A 142 7.09 -21.85 -19.36
N MET A 143 7.05 -21.31 -20.58
CA MET A 143 6.52 -19.97 -20.86
C MET A 143 5.00 -19.94 -21.01
N GLN A 144 4.41 -18.75 -20.86
CA GLN A 144 3.05 -18.48 -21.29
C GLN A 144 2.95 -18.59 -22.82
N VAL A 145 1.80 -19.09 -23.27
CA VAL A 145 1.50 -19.25 -24.70
C VAL A 145 0.19 -18.59 -25.08
N ASP A 146 0.12 -18.09 -26.31
CA ASP A 146 -1.08 -17.59 -26.97
C ASP A 146 -1.32 -18.35 -28.29
N GLU A 147 -2.16 -17.84 -29.18
CA GLU A 147 -2.43 -18.46 -30.48
C GLU A 147 -1.21 -18.49 -31.42
N ALA A 148 -0.27 -17.55 -31.26
CA ALA A 148 0.91 -17.41 -32.09
C ALA A 148 2.12 -18.20 -31.56
N GLY A 149 2.01 -18.84 -30.40
CA GLY A 149 3.07 -19.62 -29.76
C GLY A 149 3.49 -19.02 -28.42
N ILE A 150 4.79 -18.86 -28.19
CA ILE A 150 5.31 -18.27 -26.95
C ILE A 150 4.89 -16.80 -26.88
N ARG A 151 4.10 -16.46 -25.86
CA ARG A 151 3.59 -15.11 -25.65
C ARG A 151 4.75 -14.16 -25.34
N ASN A 152 4.88 -13.11 -26.15
CA ASN A 152 5.88 -12.07 -25.98
C ASN A 152 5.38 -10.72 -26.49
N TRP A 153 5.89 -9.62 -25.93
CA TRP A 153 5.50 -8.27 -26.35
C TRP A 153 6.65 -7.27 -26.18
N PRO A 154 6.75 -6.24 -27.04
CA PRO A 154 7.71 -5.16 -26.87
C PRO A 154 7.26 -4.21 -25.76
N ILE A 155 8.23 -3.64 -25.04
CA ILE A 155 8.03 -2.46 -24.21
C ILE A 155 9.17 -1.51 -24.54
N ASP A 156 8.82 -0.26 -24.88
CA ASP A 156 9.80 0.74 -25.28
C ASP A 156 10.84 0.98 -24.17
N GLY A 157 12.09 1.21 -24.58
CA GLY A 157 13.24 1.38 -23.68
C GLY A 157 13.76 0.10 -23.00
N ARG A 158 13.16 -1.08 -23.21
CA ARG A 158 13.67 -2.36 -22.65
C ARG A 158 14.68 -3.02 -23.60
N PRO A 159 15.67 -3.78 -23.09
CA PRO A 159 16.76 -4.31 -23.91
C PRO A 159 16.29 -5.33 -24.97
N TYR A 160 15.23 -6.08 -24.66
CA TYR A 160 14.67 -7.14 -25.50
C TYR A 160 13.13 -7.19 -25.43
N ARG A 161 12.53 -8.24 -25.98
CA ARG A 161 11.10 -8.52 -25.80
C ARG A 161 10.84 -8.99 -24.36
N THR A 162 9.63 -8.72 -23.88
CA THR A 162 9.16 -9.18 -22.56
C THR A 162 8.43 -10.50 -22.71
N TYR A 163 8.73 -11.42 -21.80
CA TYR A 163 8.12 -12.75 -21.70
C TYR A 163 7.59 -12.95 -20.29
N SER A 164 6.71 -13.94 -20.14
CA SER A 164 6.22 -14.38 -18.84
C SER A 164 6.30 -15.90 -18.76
N GLY A 165 6.90 -16.42 -17.71
CA GLY A 165 6.72 -17.80 -17.29
C GLY A 165 5.27 -18.06 -16.90
N CYS A 166 4.77 -19.26 -17.19
CA CYS A 166 3.40 -19.64 -16.85
C CYS A 166 3.35 -20.09 -15.38
N LEU A 167 2.64 -19.35 -14.52
CA LEU A 167 2.54 -19.69 -13.09
C LEU A 167 1.79 -21.01 -12.83
N ALA A 168 0.93 -21.45 -13.75
CA ALA A 168 0.31 -22.78 -13.67
C ALA A 168 1.24 -23.91 -14.12
N ASN A 169 2.33 -23.60 -14.84
CA ASN A 169 3.26 -24.60 -15.36
C ASN A 169 4.28 -24.98 -14.27
N PRO A 170 4.32 -26.25 -13.83
CA PRO A 170 5.26 -26.69 -12.79
C PRO A 170 6.72 -26.53 -13.20
N LEU A 171 7.05 -26.55 -14.50
CA LEU A 171 8.41 -26.33 -14.98
C LEU A 171 8.89 -24.91 -14.66
N TRP A 172 8.03 -23.90 -14.77
CA TRP A 172 8.38 -22.53 -14.42
C TRP A 172 8.68 -22.39 -12.93
N ARG A 173 7.83 -22.97 -12.08
CA ARG A 173 8.06 -22.97 -10.63
C ARG A 173 9.36 -23.69 -10.25
N ALA A 174 9.64 -24.81 -10.91
CA ALA A 174 10.88 -25.55 -10.74
C ALA A 174 12.11 -24.75 -11.22
N THR A 175 11.98 -23.84 -12.18
CA THR A 175 13.04 -22.91 -12.58
C THR A 175 13.36 -21.88 -11.51
N LEU A 176 12.34 -21.37 -10.80
CA LEU A 176 12.51 -20.33 -9.80
C LEU A 176 13.08 -20.85 -8.46
N LYS A 177 12.71 -22.08 -8.05
CA LYS A 177 13.14 -22.65 -6.76
C LYS A 177 14.67 -22.64 -6.57
N PRO A 178 15.50 -23.07 -7.53
CA PRO A 178 16.96 -22.96 -7.40
C PRO A 178 17.50 -21.54 -7.25
N MET A 179 16.87 -20.55 -7.88
CA MET A 179 17.26 -19.14 -7.74
C MET A 179 16.96 -18.62 -6.33
N ILE A 180 15.78 -18.99 -5.79
CA ILE A 180 15.40 -18.71 -4.39
C ILE A 180 16.40 -19.36 -3.43
N ARG A 181 16.72 -20.65 -3.62
CA ARG A 181 17.69 -21.38 -2.81
C ARG A 181 19.05 -20.71 -2.81
N LYS A 182 19.56 -20.34 -3.98
CA LYS A 182 20.86 -19.67 -4.14
C LYS A 182 20.91 -18.38 -3.31
N ALA A 183 19.90 -17.54 -3.42
CA ALA A 183 19.83 -16.28 -2.70
C ALA A 183 19.70 -16.46 -1.18
N VAL A 184 18.88 -17.41 -0.72
CA VAL A 184 18.65 -17.63 0.72
C VAL A 184 19.83 -18.34 1.38
N GLU A 185 20.24 -19.51 0.85
CA GLU A 185 21.24 -20.36 1.52
C GLU A 185 22.68 -19.91 1.30
N GLU A 186 23.00 -19.40 0.10
CA GLU A 186 24.41 -19.14 -0.29
C GLU A 186 24.79 -17.66 -0.27
N LEU A 187 23.82 -16.76 -0.49
CA LEU A 187 24.05 -15.31 -0.42
C LEU A 187 23.60 -14.68 0.90
N GLY A 188 22.74 -15.37 1.66
CA GLY A 188 22.29 -14.92 2.98
C GLY A 188 21.16 -13.89 2.94
N VAL A 189 20.37 -13.83 1.87
CA VAL A 189 19.21 -12.93 1.78
C VAL A 189 18.19 -13.24 2.90
N ASP A 190 17.72 -12.20 3.60
CA ASP A 190 16.75 -12.33 4.70
C ASP A 190 15.29 -12.41 4.25
N GLY A 191 15.01 -12.06 2.99
CA GLY A 191 13.65 -12.01 2.48
C GLY A 191 13.53 -11.64 1.01
N PHE A 192 12.31 -11.71 0.48
CA PHE A 192 11.99 -11.26 -0.86
C PHE A 192 10.83 -10.28 -0.87
N ASN A 193 11.00 -9.22 -1.64
CA ASN A 193 9.89 -8.49 -2.22
C ASN A 193 9.67 -8.98 -3.66
N VAL A 194 8.56 -9.67 -3.89
CA VAL A 194 8.26 -10.33 -5.15
C VAL A 194 7.48 -9.39 -6.04
N HIS A 195 7.88 -9.26 -7.31
CA HIS A 195 7.22 -8.39 -8.28
C HIS A 195 6.78 -9.13 -9.54
N HIS A 196 6.16 -8.38 -10.47
CA HIS A 196 5.59 -8.91 -11.71
C HIS A 196 4.63 -10.07 -11.47
N GLY A 197 3.81 -9.97 -10.42
CA GLY A 197 2.66 -10.83 -10.19
C GLY A 197 1.47 -10.50 -11.10
N PHE A 198 1.66 -9.93 -12.29
CA PHE A 198 0.56 -9.58 -13.20
C PHE A 198 0.02 -10.80 -13.95
N GLU A 199 -0.43 -11.81 -13.20
CA GLU A 199 -0.82 -13.09 -13.79
C GLU A 199 -2.01 -12.91 -14.72
N ASN A 200 -1.83 -13.40 -15.94
CA ASN A 200 -2.90 -13.64 -16.88
C ASN A 200 -2.81 -15.12 -17.25
N LEU A 201 -3.91 -15.84 -17.09
CA LEU A 201 -3.98 -17.22 -17.54
C LEU A 201 -3.67 -17.26 -19.04
N CYS A 202 -2.93 -18.28 -19.47
CA CYS A 202 -2.54 -18.46 -20.86
C CYS A 202 -3.24 -19.68 -21.47
N ARG A 203 -3.04 -19.94 -22.77
CA ARG A 203 -3.76 -21.00 -23.51
C ARG A 203 -3.17 -22.40 -23.33
N CYS A 204 -2.25 -22.59 -22.37
CA CYS A 204 -1.63 -23.89 -22.13
C CYS A 204 -2.56 -24.86 -21.38
N GLY A 205 -2.25 -26.16 -21.47
CA GLY A 205 -3.01 -27.21 -20.76
C GLY A 205 -2.99 -27.06 -19.23
N HIS A 206 -1.97 -26.44 -18.65
CA HIS A 206 -1.88 -26.20 -17.20
C HIS A 206 -2.85 -25.12 -16.72
N CYS A 207 -2.89 -23.95 -17.38
CA CYS A 207 -3.85 -22.90 -17.08
C CYS A 207 -5.29 -23.38 -17.31
N ARG A 208 -5.54 -24.18 -18.34
CA ARG A 208 -6.85 -24.81 -18.55
C ARG A 208 -7.22 -25.74 -17.39
N SER A 209 -6.30 -26.60 -16.96
CA SER A 209 -6.53 -27.53 -15.83
C SER A 209 -6.77 -26.80 -14.52
N TRP A 210 -6.18 -25.61 -14.36
CA TRP A 210 -6.41 -24.72 -13.23
C TRP A 210 -7.79 -24.03 -13.28
N LEU A 211 -8.18 -23.52 -14.44
CA LEU A 211 -9.38 -22.72 -14.64
C LEU A 211 -10.66 -23.58 -14.70
N TRP A 212 -10.62 -24.72 -15.39
CA TRP A 212 -11.82 -25.50 -15.67
C TRP A 212 -12.61 -25.95 -14.43
N PRO A 213 -11.99 -26.46 -13.35
CA PRO A 213 -12.72 -26.82 -12.13
C PRO A 213 -13.44 -25.63 -11.50
N ARG A 214 -12.88 -24.41 -11.61
CA ARG A 214 -13.45 -23.18 -11.03
C ARG A 214 -14.66 -22.71 -11.83
N LEU A 215 -14.56 -22.72 -13.15
CA LEU A 215 -15.71 -22.43 -14.03
C LEU A 215 -16.88 -23.40 -13.77
N LYS A 216 -16.61 -24.70 -13.62
CA LYS A 216 -17.65 -25.69 -13.26
C LYS A 216 -18.28 -25.47 -11.89
N ALA A 217 -17.55 -24.84 -10.96
CA ALA A 217 -18.07 -24.52 -9.64
C ALA A 217 -18.95 -23.25 -9.68
N ALA A 218 -18.59 -22.28 -10.52
CA ALA A 218 -19.25 -20.98 -10.61
C ALA A 218 -20.45 -20.95 -11.58
N PHE A 219 -20.52 -21.88 -12.54
CA PHE A 219 -21.52 -21.89 -13.61
C PHE A 219 -22.18 -23.25 -13.78
N THR A 220 -23.45 -23.25 -14.16
CA THR A 220 -24.19 -24.43 -14.58
C THR A 220 -23.71 -24.93 -15.95
N ALA A 221 -24.03 -26.19 -16.29
CA ALA A 221 -23.69 -26.76 -17.59
C ALA A 221 -24.28 -25.94 -18.75
N ASP A 222 -25.55 -25.51 -18.64
CA ASP A 222 -26.22 -24.72 -19.67
C ASP A 222 -25.58 -23.33 -19.83
N GLU A 223 -25.19 -22.68 -18.72
CA GLU A 223 -24.45 -21.41 -18.79
C GLU A 223 -23.09 -21.59 -19.47
N LEU A 224 -22.35 -22.66 -19.17
CA LEU A 224 -21.07 -22.93 -19.83
C LEU A 224 -21.24 -23.22 -21.33
N VAL A 225 -22.31 -23.92 -21.73
CA VAL A 225 -22.66 -24.10 -23.15
C VAL A 225 -23.01 -22.76 -23.79
N ALA A 226 -23.73 -21.89 -23.11
CA ALA A 226 -24.04 -20.54 -23.61
C ALA A 226 -22.79 -19.65 -23.72
N VAL A 227 -21.81 -19.81 -22.82
CA VAL A 227 -20.56 -19.04 -22.83
C VAL A 227 -19.62 -19.49 -23.95
N TYR A 228 -19.50 -20.80 -24.18
CA TYR A 228 -18.47 -21.35 -25.08
C TYR A 228 -19.02 -21.97 -26.38
N GLY A 229 -20.34 -22.08 -26.52
CA GLY A 229 -21.01 -22.51 -27.76
C GLY A 229 -20.92 -24.01 -28.07
N ALA A 230 -20.40 -24.86 -27.16
CA ALA A 230 -20.18 -26.28 -27.41
C ALA A 230 -20.50 -27.18 -26.20
N HIS A 231 -20.98 -28.41 -26.48
CA HIS A 231 -21.10 -29.49 -25.50
C HIS A 231 -20.59 -30.82 -26.09
N PRO A 232 -19.69 -31.56 -25.41
CA PRO A 232 -18.88 -31.12 -24.27
C PRO A 232 -17.89 -30.03 -24.71
N ILE A 233 -17.34 -29.29 -23.75
CA ILE A 233 -16.19 -28.43 -24.04
C ILE A 233 -15.01 -29.33 -24.41
N GLU A 234 -14.52 -29.20 -25.65
CA GLU A 234 -13.51 -30.09 -26.22
C GLU A 234 -12.15 -29.92 -25.53
N GLU A 235 -11.29 -30.95 -25.65
CA GLU A 235 -9.94 -31.01 -25.06
C GLU A 235 -8.96 -29.95 -25.63
N GLY A 236 -9.43 -29.02 -26.48
CA GLY A 236 -8.67 -27.90 -27.04
C GLY A 236 -9.38 -26.55 -26.94
N ALA A 237 -10.53 -26.45 -26.25
CA ALA A 237 -11.28 -25.21 -26.18
C ALA A 237 -10.51 -24.10 -25.45
N ASP A 238 -10.59 -22.88 -25.99
CA ASP A 238 -10.09 -21.70 -25.31
C ASP A 238 -11.08 -21.26 -24.22
N LEU A 239 -10.67 -21.43 -22.96
CA LEU A 239 -11.49 -21.04 -21.82
C LEU A 239 -11.41 -19.54 -21.51
N LEU A 240 -10.48 -18.81 -22.13
CA LEU A 240 -10.25 -17.39 -21.87
C LEU A 240 -11.12 -16.48 -22.72
N THR A 241 -11.62 -16.98 -23.86
CA THR A 241 -12.43 -16.21 -24.80
C THR A 241 -13.82 -16.82 -24.91
N PRO A 242 -14.86 -16.16 -24.37
CA PRO A 242 -16.25 -16.54 -24.64
C PRO A 242 -16.56 -16.46 -26.14
N CYS A 243 -17.53 -17.25 -26.61
CA CYS A 243 -17.98 -17.19 -28.00
C CYS A 243 -18.67 -15.85 -28.32
N ASP A 244 -18.76 -15.53 -29.61
CA ASP A 244 -19.34 -14.25 -30.06
C ASP A 244 -20.80 -14.06 -29.60
N ASP A 245 -21.58 -15.15 -29.58
CA ASP A 245 -22.99 -15.17 -29.17
C ASP A 245 -23.20 -15.25 -27.63
N CYS A 246 -22.12 -15.23 -26.83
CA CYS A 246 -22.22 -15.31 -25.38
C CYS A 246 -23.04 -14.13 -24.81
N PRO A 247 -24.11 -14.40 -24.01
CA PRO A 247 -24.94 -13.37 -23.42
C PRO A 247 -24.12 -12.33 -22.64
N PRO A 248 -24.42 -11.02 -22.75
CA PRO A 248 -23.60 -9.98 -22.13
C PRO A 248 -23.41 -10.15 -20.62
N GLU A 249 -24.45 -10.57 -19.90
CA GLU A 249 -24.42 -10.83 -18.46
C GLU A 249 -23.49 -11.99 -18.08
N LEU A 250 -23.50 -13.08 -18.87
CA LEU A 250 -22.60 -14.22 -18.68
C LEU A 250 -21.17 -13.86 -19.06
N ARG A 251 -20.97 -13.05 -20.10
CA ARG A 251 -19.65 -12.55 -20.52
C ARG A 251 -18.96 -11.76 -19.42
N VAL A 252 -19.69 -10.90 -18.70
CA VAL A 252 -19.16 -10.16 -17.55
C VAL A 252 -18.83 -11.10 -16.40
N ARG A 253 -19.75 -12.01 -16.05
CA ARG A 253 -19.56 -12.97 -14.96
C ARG A 253 -18.35 -13.90 -15.20
N VAL A 254 -18.21 -14.45 -16.40
CA VAL A 254 -17.09 -15.36 -16.72
C VAL A 254 -15.77 -14.64 -16.77
N SER A 255 -15.72 -13.41 -17.32
CA SER A 255 -14.51 -12.58 -17.29
C SER A 255 -14.04 -12.33 -15.85
N LEU A 256 -14.97 -11.99 -14.94
CA LEU A 256 -14.64 -11.79 -13.52
C LEU A 256 -14.14 -13.09 -12.87
N GLU A 257 -14.74 -14.24 -13.18
CA GLU A 257 -14.29 -15.53 -12.63
C GLU A 257 -12.90 -15.92 -13.15
N ILE A 258 -12.58 -15.62 -14.41
CA ILE A 258 -11.23 -15.81 -14.98
C ILE A 258 -10.22 -14.93 -14.23
N GLU A 259 -10.54 -13.66 -13.98
CA GLU A 259 -9.68 -12.76 -13.20
C GLU A 259 -9.48 -13.24 -11.76
N ARG A 260 -10.55 -13.72 -11.10
CA ARG A 260 -10.47 -14.34 -9.77
C ARG A 260 -9.56 -15.57 -9.78
N ALA A 261 -9.71 -16.44 -10.77
CA ALA A 261 -8.86 -17.62 -10.93
C ALA A 261 -7.39 -17.25 -11.12
N ALA A 262 -7.09 -16.16 -11.85
CA ALA A 262 -5.73 -15.64 -12.01
C ALA A 262 -5.18 -15.08 -10.68
N ALA A 263 -5.97 -14.32 -9.93
CA ALA A 263 -5.58 -13.80 -8.61
C ALA A 263 -5.25 -14.93 -7.62
N HIS A 264 -6.06 -15.99 -7.58
CA HIS A 264 -5.78 -17.18 -6.79
C HIS A 264 -4.52 -17.91 -7.28
N LEU A 265 -4.33 -18.08 -8.59
CA LEU A 265 -3.13 -18.75 -9.12
C LEU A 265 -1.85 -18.03 -8.70
N ARG A 266 -1.88 -16.69 -8.76
CA ARG A 266 -0.79 -15.84 -8.30
C ARG A 266 -0.49 -16.07 -6.82
N LYS A 267 -1.52 -16.06 -5.96
CA LYS A 267 -1.36 -16.32 -4.51
C LYS A 267 -0.82 -17.72 -4.24
N ASP A 268 -1.39 -18.74 -4.85
CA ASP A 268 -0.95 -20.14 -4.66
C ASP A 268 0.49 -20.36 -5.16
N THR A 269 0.89 -19.66 -6.21
CA THR A 269 2.28 -19.74 -6.71
C THR A 269 3.25 -18.99 -5.79
N PHE A 270 2.84 -17.86 -5.23
CA PHE A 270 3.61 -17.18 -4.19
C PHE A 270 3.78 -18.07 -2.95
N ASP A 271 2.71 -18.75 -2.52
CA ASP A 271 2.73 -19.65 -1.37
C ASP A 271 3.67 -20.84 -1.62
N ASP A 272 3.55 -21.53 -2.76
CA ASP A 272 4.44 -22.65 -3.12
C ASP A 272 5.92 -22.25 -3.19
N LEU A 273 6.23 -21.09 -3.78
CA LEU A 273 7.62 -20.68 -4.02
C LEU A 273 8.29 -20.07 -2.79
N PHE A 274 7.59 -19.20 -2.06
CA PHE A 274 8.22 -18.36 -1.05
C PHE A 274 7.80 -18.73 0.37
N VAL A 275 6.54 -19.09 0.57
CA VAL A 275 6.04 -19.51 1.88
C VAL A 275 6.50 -20.94 2.15
N ASP A 276 6.02 -21.91 1.38
CA ASP A 276 6.30 -23.33 1.61
C ASP A 276 7.77 -23.64 1.33
N TYR A 277 8.25 -23.34 0.12
CA TYR A 277 9.62 -23.65 -0.24
C TYR A 277 10.61 -22.67 0.41
N GLY A 278 10.42 -21.36 0.26
CA GLY A 278 11.32 -20.36 0.84
C GLY A 278 11.47 -20.48 2.37
N ARG A 279 10.38 -20.64 3.12
CA ARG A 279 10.48 -20.82 4.59
C ARG A 279 10.96 -22.21 5.01
N SER A 280 10.88 -23.22 4.13
CA SER A 280 11.57 -24.49 4.40
C SER A 280 13.10 -24.34 4.42
N LEU A 281 13.63 -23.35 3.70
CA LEU A 281 15.06 -23.02 3.70
C LEU A 281 15.43 -22.07 4.86
N LYS A 282 14.59 -21.07 5.12
CA LYS A 282 14.76 -20.08 6.20
C LYS A 282 13.41 -19.78 6.86
N PRO A 283 13.09 -20.37 8.04
CA PRO A 283 11.77 -20.25 8.65
C PRO A 283 11.27 -18.82 8.90
N ASP A 284 12.19 -17.88 9.15
CA ASP A 284 11.93 -16.46 9.40
C ASP A 284 12.07 -15.57 8.14
N LEU A 285 12.02 -16.15 6.93
CA LEU A 285 12.12 -15.43 5.67
C LEU A 285 11.05 -14.31 5.58
N LEU A 286 11.52 -13.07 5.39
CA LEU A 286 10.66 -11.91 5.24
C LEU A 286 10.05 -11.88 3.84
N LEU A 287 8.74 -11.77 3.74
CA LEU A 287 8.04 -11.84 2.46
C LEU A 287 7.10 -10.65 2.26
N ALA A 288 7.16 -10.06 1.07
CA ALA A 288 6.20 -9.07 0.59
C ALA A 288 5.98 -9.21 -0.92
N GLN A 289 4.91 -8.59 -1.41
CA GLN A 289 4.62 -8.52 -2.83
C GLN A 289 4.43 -7.07 -3.28
N TRP A 290 5.22 -6.63 -4.25
CA TRP A 290 5.13 -5.31 -4.84
C TRP A 290 3.93 -5.23 -5.78
N TYR A 291 2.84 -4.61 -5.31
CA TYR A 291 1.63 -4.37 -6.07
C TYR A 291 1.32 -2.90 -6.28
N HIS A 292 0.32 -2.61 -7.10
CA HIS A 292 -0.01 -1.28 -7.58
C HIS A 292 -1.47 -0.92 -7.29
N LYS A 293 -1.68 0.07 -6.42
CA LYS A 293 -3.01 0.58 -6.08
C LYS A 293 -3.13 2.05 -6.46
N TYR A 294 -3.19 2.30 -7.77
CA TYR A 294 -3.07 3.64 -8.34
C TYR A 294 -4.18 4.59 -7.89
N ASN A 295 -3.77 5.71 -7.27
CA ASN A 295 -4.65 6.77 -6.77
C ASN A 295 -5.83 6.24 -5.95
N PHE A 296 -5.52 5.24 -5.12
CA PHE A 296 -6.44 4.68 -4.15
C PHE A 296 -7.75 4.11 -4.73
N LYS A 297 -7.72 3.69 -6.00
CA LYS A 297 -8.83 2.96 -6.65
C LYS A 297 -8.99 1.55 -6.05
N PRO A 298 -10.18 0.92 -6.20
CA PRO A 298 -10.43 -0.38 -5.59
C PRO A 298 -9.62 -1.49 -6.27
N ARG A 299 -9.34 -1.37 -7.57
CA ARG A 299 -8.65 -2.44 -8.31
C ARG A 299 -7.14 -2.40 -8.11
N ASP A 300 -6.58 -3.55 -7.75
CA ASP A 300 -5.15 -3.89 -7.73
C ASP A 300 -4.96 -5.41 -7.96
N GLU A 301 -3.72 -5.88 -7.99
CA GLU A 301 -3.36 -7.28 -8.26
C GLU A 301 -3.90 -8.30 -7.24
N ARG A 302 -4.25 -7.86 -6.02
CA ARG A 302 -4.83 -8.68 -4.94
C ARG A 302 -6.26 -8.32 -4.53
N SER A 303 -6.86 -7.29 -5.14
CA SER A 303 -8.21 -6.80 -4.84
C SER A 303 -9.29 -7.88 -4.90
N LEU A 304 -9.17 -8.86 -5.80
CA LEU A 304 -10.14 -9.95 -5.96
C LEU A 304 -9.94 -11.14 -5.00
N LEU A 305 -8.87 -11.15 -4.20
CA LEU A 305 -8.69 -12.19 -3.18
C LEU A 305 -9.66 -11.97 -2.02
N PRO A 306 -10.23 -13.01 -1.40
CA PRO A 306 -11.00 -12.86 -0.17
C PRO A 306 -10.09 -12.50 1.02
N ALA A 307 -10.67 -12.02 2.11
CA ALA A 307 -9.94 -11.56 3.30
C ALA A 307 -8.90 -12.57 3.82
N GLY A 308 -9.27 -13.85 3.92
CA GLY A 308 -8.38 -14.91 4.42
C GLY A 308 -7.18 -15.25 3.53
N ASP A 309 -7.21 -14.84 2.26
CA ASP A 309 -6.09 -14.97 1.32
C ASP A 309 -5.33 -13.65 1.14
N TRP A 310 -5.96 -12.52 1.43
CA TRP A 310 -5.39 -11.19 1.23
C TRP A 310 -4.17 -11.00 2.14
N ALA A 311 -3.01 -10.90 1.50
CA ALA A 311 -1.71 -10.78 2.16
C ALA A 311 -1.39 -11.86 3.21
N ARG A 312 -2.06 -13.02 3.18
CA ARG A 312 -1.73 -14.13 4.08
C ARG A 312 -0.27 -14.52 3.88
N ASP A 313 0.46 -14.70 4.97
CA ASP A 313 1.89 -15.05 5.02
C ASP A 313 2.87 -13.97 4.52
N GLU A 314 2.41 -12.78 4.15
CA GLU A 314 3.30 -11.63 3.96
C GLU A 314 3.70 -11.04 5.32
N SER A 315 5.01 -10.87 5.50
CA SER A 315 5.64 -10.28 6.70
C SER A 315 5.41 -8.78 6.79
N TYR A 316 5.25 -8.11 5.65
CA TYR A 316 4.98 -6.68 5.52
C TYR A 316 4.28 -6.40 4.19
N ILE A 317 3.61 -5.25 4.07
CA ILE A 317 2.82 -4.90 2.87
C ILE A 317 3.61 -3.92 1.99
N TRP A 318 3.59 -4.13 0.68
CA TRP A 318 4.24 -3.23 -0.29
C TRP A 318 3.26 -2.79 -1.36
N TYR A 319 3.12 -1.47 -1.52
CA TYR A 319 2.39 -0.89 -2.64
C TYR A 319 3.18 0.19 -3.35
N SER A 320 2.91 0.33 -4.64
CA SER A 320 3.27 1.49 -5.44
C SER A 320 2.01 2.23 -5.88
N GLN A 321 2.10 3.56 -5.87
CA GLN A 321 1.13 4.48 -6.45
C GLN A 321 1.45 4.82 -7.90
N GLY A 322 2.45 4.17 -8.50
CA GLY A 322 2.96 4.52 -9.83
C GLY A 322 3.46 5.95 -9.90
N SER A 323 3.60 6.48 -11.12
CA SER A 323 3.98 7.87 -11.34
C SER A 323 2.89 8.88 -10.96
N GLN A 324 1.68 8.42 -10.59
CA GLN A 324 0.55 9.32 -10.31
C GLN A 324 0.82 10.23 -9.11
N LYS A 325 1.64 9.79 -8.16
CA LYS A 325 1.89 10.52 -6.92
C LYS A 325 3.35 11.00 -6.79
N GLY A 326 4.12 10.96 -7.87
CA GLY A 326 5.50 11.46 -7.88
C GLY A 326 5.60 12.99 -7.92
N VAL A 327 4.56 13.68 -8.41
CA VAL A 327 4.58 15.11 -8.74
C VAL A 327 3.37 15.84 -8.15
N THR A 328 3.57 17.04 -7.61
CA THR A 328 2.50 17.94 -7.15
C THR A 328 1.97 18.84 -8.27
N TYR A 329 0.73 19.30 -8.10
CA TYR A 329 0.13 20.39 -8.88
C TYR A 329 -0.69 21.26 -7.93
N PHE A 330 0.00 22.11 -7.17
CA PHE A 330 -0.57 22.88 -6.06
C PHE A 330 -1.75 23.75 -6.47
N ASP A 331 -1.61 24.48 -7.58
CA ASP A 331 -2.66 25.38 -8.10
C ASP A 331 -3.94 24.64 -8.51
N HIS A 332 -3.87 23.31 -8.64
CA HIS A 332 -4.99 22.42 -8.97
C HIS A 332 -5.48 21.59 -7.78
N GLY A 333 -5.00 21.85 -6.56
CA GLY A 333 -5.41 21.11 -5.37
C GLY A 333 -4.74 19.74 -5.20
N TRP A 334 -3.65 19.45 -5.94
CA TRP A 334 -3.02 18.13 -5.94
C TRP A 334 -1.69 18.11 -5.19
N LEU A 335 -1.71 17.61 -3.95
CA LEU A 335 -0.52 17.47 -3.09
C LEU A 335 0.34 16.25 -3.41
N ALA A 336 -0.23 15.30 -4.16
CA ALA A 336 0.33 13.96 -4.29
C ALA A 336 0.60 13.27 -2.93
N ASP A 337 -0.30 13.49 -1.96
CA ASP A 337 -0.23 12.88 -0.63
C ASP A 337 -0.70 11.41 -0.61
N MET A 338 -0.25 10.70 0.42
CA MET A 338 -0.55 9.30 0.75
C MET A 338 -1.56 9.17 1.89
N GLY A 339 -2.27 10.22 2.29
CA GLY A 339 -3.13 10.22 3.49
C GLY A 339 -4.09 9.02 3.52
N LEU A 340 -4.94 8.93 2.49
CA LEU A 340 -5.90 7.83 2.34
C LEU A 340 -5.25 6.46 2.04
N PRO A 341 -4.32 6.33 1.05
CA PRO A 341 -3.60 5.08 0.84
C PRO A 341 -2.95 4.51 2.10
N ALA A 342 -2.29 5.36 2.90
CA ALA A 342 -1.55 4.91 4.08
C ALA A 342 -2.48 4.55 5.24
N ARG A 343 -3.65 5.19 5.39
CA ARG A 343 -4.68 4.77 6.35
C ARG A 343 -5.26 3.40 5.99
N PHE A 344 -5.54 3.16 4.71
CA PHE A 344 -5.95 1.85 4.24
C PHE A 344 -4.90 0.78 4.52
N LEU A 345 -3.62 1.04 4.19
CA LEU A 345 -2.57 0.07 4.46
C LEU A 345 -2.34 -0.15 5.95
N HIS A 346 -2.42 0.89 6.77
CA HIS A 346 -2.36 0.73 8.22
C HIS A 346 -3.47 -0.22 8.72
N ALA A 347 -4.71 -0.04 8.25
CA ALA A 347 -5.85 -0.88 8.60
C ALA A 347 -5.72 -2.32 8.07
N ALA A 348 -5.29 -2.48 6.81
CA ALA A 348 -5.21 -3.77 6.14
C ALA A 348 -3.95 -4.57 6.53
N ALA A 349 -2.85 -3.91 6.88
CA ALA A 349 -1.64 -4.54 7.37
C ALA A 349 -1.83 -5.12 8.79
N ASP A 350 -2.81 -4.64 9.54
CA ASP A 350 -3.21 -5.19 10.84
C ASP A 350 -2.04 -5.26 11.85
N GLY A 351 -1.21 -4.21 11.86
CA GLY A 351 -0.02 -4.09 12.71
C GLY A 351 1.29 -4.58 12.07
N ARG A 352 1.23 -5.15 10.86
CA ARG A 352 2.44 -5.44 10.07
C ARG A 352 3.04 -4.14 9.51
N PRO A 353 4.36 -4.05 9.32
CA PRO A 353 4.97 -2.94 8.61
C PRO A 353 4.42 -2.81 7.18
N PHE A 354 4.47 -1.61 6.63
CA PHE A 354 4.13 -1.38 5.23
C PHE A 354 4.99 -0.29 4.60
N ILE A 355 5.16 -0.37 3.28
CA ILE A 355 5.89 0.59 2.45
C ILE A 355 4.98 1.07 1.33
N ILE A 356 5.00 2.37 1.04
CA ILE A 356 4.38 2.94 -0.16
C ILE A 356 5.44 3.63 -1.03
N ASN A 357 5.51 3.21 -2.29
CA ASN A 357 6.35 3.85 -3.30
C ASN A 357 5.54 4.82 -4.18
N LYS A 358 6.01 6.06 -4.32
CA LYS A 358 5.38 7.10 -5.15
C LYS A 358 6.23 7.56 -6.34
N TYR A 359 7.45 7.02 -6.51
CA TYR A 359 8.41 7.46 -7.54
C TYR A 359 8.63 8.98 -7.53
N ASP A 360 8.77 9.52 -6.33
CA ASP A 360 9.07 10.92 -6.07
C ASP A 360 10.58 11.05 -5.93
N TRP A 361 11.25 11.49 -6.99
CA TRP A 361 12.70 11.40 -7.10
C TRP A 361 13.44 12.52 -6.36
N ASP A 362 12.71 13.55 -5.93
CA ASP A 362 13.32 14.78 -5.40
C ASP A 362 12.98 14.99 -3.92
N ARG A 363 11.77 14.61 -3.48
CA ARG A 363 11.23 14.94 -2.14
C ARG A 363 11.42 13.83 -1.12
N TRP A 364 12.68 13.52 -0.83
CA TRP A 364 13.02 12.43 0.09
C TRP A 364 12.60 12.70 1.52
N ARG A 365 12.76 13.95 2.01
CA ARG A 365 12.35 14.33 3.36
C ARG A 365 10.85 14.14 3.54
N LEU A 366 10.06 14.65 2.59
CA LEU A 366 8.61 14.47 2.56
C LEU A 366 8.21 12.99 2.54
N SER A 367 8.87 12.18 1.72
CA SER A 367 8.55 10.75 1.59
C SER A 367 8.80 9.97 2.89
N ILE A 368 9.86 10.31 3.64
CA ILE A 368 10.14 9.71 4.96
C ILE A 368 9.12 10.21 5.99
N ALA A 369 8.88 11.52 6.03
CA ALA A 369 7.93 12.15 6.96
C ALA A 369 6.51 11.60 6.81
N GLU A 370 6.05 11.44 5.56
CA GLU A 370 4.73 10.93 5.23
C GLU A 370 4.56 9.48 5.72
N MET A 371 5.53 8.60 5.48
CA MET A 371 5.46 7.24 6.01
C MET A 371 5.53 7.22 7.54
N ALA A 372 6.41 8.01 8.15
CA ALA A 372 6.54 8.10 9.60
C ALA A 372 5.23 8.54 10.28
N ALA A 373 4.61 9.61 9.79
CA ALA A 373 3.35 10.12 10.29
C ALA A 373 2.22 9.09 10.16
N HIS A 374 2.29 8.20 9.16
CA HIS A 374 1.27 7.19 8.91
C HIS A 374 1.56 5.80 9.51
N GLY A 375 2.65 5.63 10.27
CA GLY A 375 3.04 4.34 10.86
C GLY A 375 3.62 3.35 9.84
N GLY A 376 3.99 3.83 8.64
CA GLY A 376 4.66 3.08 7.61
C GLY A 376 6.17 3.30 7.62
N ALA A 377 6.86 2.61 6.71
CA ALA A 377 8.30 2.72 6.52
C ALA A 377 8.65 3.44 5.21
N GLY A 378 9.60 4.38 5.31
CA GLY A 378 10.26 5.04 4.18
C GLY A 378 11.78 4.95 4.36
N LEU A 379 12.61 5.19 3.35
CA LEU A 379 12.34 5.70 2.00
C LEU A 379 12.17 4.52 1.01
N ALA A 380 11.14 4.54 0.16
CA ALA A 380 10.91 3.51 -0.87
C ALA A 380 11.86 3.66 -2.08
N VAL A 381 11.42 3.38 -3.31
CA VAL A 381 12.26 3.59 -4.51
C VAL A 381 12.25 5.06 -4.91
N HIS A 382 13.29 5.80 -4.54
CA HIS A 382 13.38 7.25 -4.76
C HIS A 382 14.71 7.74 -5.34
N TRP A 383 15.61 6.82 -5.69
CA TRP A 383 16.93 7.17 -6.22
C TRP A 383 17.36 6.29 -7.38
N ALA A 384 17.52 6.91 -8.55
CA ALA A 384 18.27 6.37 -9.68
C ALA A 384 19.16 7.51 -10.18
N VAL A 385 20.48 7.43 -9.93
CA VAL A 385 21.41 8.41 -10.52
C VAL A 385 21.52 8.11 -12.00
N HIS A 386 21.25 9.12 -12.83
CA HIS A 386 21.03 8.97 -14.26
C HIS A 386 22.29 9.28 -15.12
N GLY A 387 23.42 9.68 -14.52
CA GLY A 387 24.64 9.90 -15.31
C GLY A 387 25.88 10.38 -14.55
N GLU A 388 26.95 10.70 -15.28
CA GLU A 388 28.15 11.37 -14.73
C GLU A 388 27.88 12.82 -14.33
N ASP A 389 26.93 13.48 -14.99
CA ASP A 389 26.54 14.87 -14.73
C ASP A 389 25.95 15.07 -13.33
N ASP A 390 25.14 14.12 -12.84
CA ASP A 390 24.59 14.14 -11.48
C ASP A 390 25.68 14.16 -10.40
N ARG A 391 26.80 13.47 -10.66
CA ARG A 391 27.94 13.41 -9.73
C ARG A 391 28.67 14.74 -9.65
N ALA A 392 28.89 15.39 -10.80
CA ALA A 392 29.51 16.71 -10.84
C ALA A 392 28.70 17.75 -10.04
N ASN A 393 27.39 17.53 -9.91
CA ASN A 393 26.44 18.38 -9.19
C ASN A 393 26.23 17.98 -7.71
N GLY A 394 27.02 17.06 -7.16
CA GLY A 394 26.99 16.71 -5.73
C GLY A 394 25.74 15.96 -5.29
N ALA A 395 25.11 15.19 -6.19
CA ALA A 395 23.86 14.50 -5.90
C ALA A 395 23.96 13.54 -4.70
N GLU A 396 25.04 12.78 -4.54
CA GLU A 396 25.16 11.85 -3.40
C GLU A 396 25.20 12.58 -2.05
N GLU A 397 25.91 13.71 -1.98
CA GLU A 397 25.95 14.53 -0.76
C GLU A 397 24.58 15.14 -0.46
N ARG A 398 23.89 15.63 -1.49
CA ARG A 398 22.52 16.13 -1.37
C ARG A 398 21.55 15.06 -0.85
N TYR A 399 21.70 13.82 -1.32
CA TYR A 399 20.94 12.68 -0.82
C TYR A 399 21.21 12.41 0.66
N ARG A 400 22.48 12.26 1.05
CA ARG A 400 22.88 11.96 2.43
C ARG A 400 22.41 13.05 3.41
N THR A 401 22.66 14.32 3.07
CA THR A 401 22.32 15.48 3.91
C THR A 401 20.82 15.65 4.15
N ARG A 402 19.96 15.09 3.28
CA ARG A 402 18.50 15.12 3.46
C ARG A 402 17.94 13.88 4.11
N VAL A 403 18.42 12.71 3.70
CA VAL A 403 17.86 11.43 4.15
C VAL A 403 18.31 11.10 5.57
N TYR A 404 19.59 11.34 5.90
CA TYR A 404 20.15 10.84 7.16
C TYR A 404 19.57 11.55 8.39
N PRO A 405 19.39 12.88 8.42
CA PRO A 405 18.77 13.55 9.57
C PRO A 405 17.37 13.02 9.88
N TYR A 406 16.55 12.81 8.84
CA TYR A 406 15.19 12.29 9.02
C TYR A 406 15.18 10.85 9.52
N GLN A 407 16.01 9.96 8.97
CA GLN A 407 16.09 8.58 9.46
C GLN A 407 16.62 8.49 10.89
N ARG A 408 17.62 9.31 11.25
CA ARG A 408 18.13 9.39 12.63
C ARG A 408 17.10 9.94 13.59
N PHE A 409 16.36 10.98 13.21
CA PHE A 409 15.25 11.52 13.99
C PHE A 409 14.23 10.42 14.34
N LEU A 410 13.83 9.59 13.35
CA LEU A 410 12.93 8.46 13.60
C LEU A 410 13.55 7.39 14.52
N ALA A 411 14.87 7.19 14.46
CA ALA A 411 15.56 6.25 15.34
C ALA A 411 15.70 6.78 16.78
N GLU A 412 15.91 8.08 16.95
CA GLU A 412 16.05 8.74 18.25
C GLU A 412 14.72 8.86 19.00
N HIS A 413 13.61 8.89 18.26
CA HIS A 413 12.25 8.97 18.78
C HIS A 413 11.43 7.70 18.52
N GLU A 414 12.10 6.55 18.38
CA GLU A 414 11.46 5.26 18.05
C GLU A 414 10.32 4.89 19.01
N ASP A 415 10.43 5.28 20.28
CA ASP A 415 9.43 5.03 21.32
C ASP A 415 8.11 5.81 21.13
N LEU A 416 8.08 6.80 20.23
CA LEU A 416 6.85 7.49 19.82
C LEU A 416 6.04 6.70 18.78
N PHE A 417 6.69 5.80 18.05
CA PHE A 417 6.11 5.08 16.92
C PHE A 417 5.82 3.62 17.21
N VAL A 418 6.70 2.96 17.99
CA VAL A 418 6.55 1.53 18.33
C VAL A 418 5.24 1.31 19.07
N GLU A 419 4.40 0.43 18.51
CA GLU A 419 3.09 0.04 19.06
C GLU A 419 2.15 1.23 19.33
N ALA A 420 2.40 2.39 18.71
CA ALA A 420 1.53 3.53 18.80
C ALA A 420 0.18 3.21 18.13
N ARG A 421 -0.91 3.70 18.73
CA ARG A 421 -2.27 3.53 18.22
C ARG A 421 -2.83 4.85 17.70
N PRO A 422 -3.62 4.86 16.61
CA PRO A 422 -4.23 6.09 16.12
C PRO A 422 -5.03 6.79 17.22
N TYR A 423 -4.83 8.10 17.35
CA TYR A 423 -5.65 8.97 18.21
C TYR A 423 -6.65 9.71 17.32
N SER A 424 -7.76 9.04 17.03
CA SER A 424 -8.76 9.49 16.05
C SER A 424 -10.16 9.52 16.66
N GLU A 425 -10.91 10.56 16.34
CA GLU A 425 -12.28 10.78 16.81
C GLU A 425 -13.33 10.03 16.00
N LEU A 426 -13.05 9.80 14.72
CA LEU A 426 -13.95 9.13 13.78
C LEU A 426 -13.20 8.13 12.89
N ALA A 427 -13.94 7.19 12.32
CA ALA A 427 -13.42 6.30 11.27
C ALA A 427 -14.30 6.31 10.02
N ILE A 428 -13.66 6.24 8.87
CA ILE A 428 -14.33 5.97 7.58
C ILE A 428 -14.16 4.51 7.20
N VAL A 429 -15.25 3.86 6.78
CA VAL A 429 -15.28 2.42 6.49
C VAL A 429 -14.92 2.18 5.03
N TYR A 430 -13.86 1.41 4.80
CA TYR A 430 -13.43 0.96 3.48
C TYR A 430 -14.26 -0.24 3.01
N PRO A 431 -14.93 -0.17 1.84
CA PRO A 431 -15.83 -1.22 1.36
C PRO A 431 -15.05 -2.36 0.68
N ARG A 432 -14.28 -3.12 1.47
CA ARG A 432 -13.42 -4.20 0.99
C ARG A 432 -14.20 -5.27 0.26
N ARG A 433 -15.42 -5.61 0.69
CA ARG A 433 -16.24 -6.64 0.01
C ARG A 433 -16.74 -6.19 -1.37
N SER A 434 -17.00 -4.89 -1.56
CA SER A 434 -17.34 -4.34 -2.88
C SER A 434 -16.12 -4.33 -3.80
N GLU A 435 -14.92 -4.09 -3.25
CA GLU A 435 -13.66 -4.28 -3.98
C GLU A 435 -13.46 -5.73 -4.45
N VAL A 436 -13.66 -6.73 -3.57
CA VAL A 436 -13.62 -8.17 -3.95
C VAL A 436 -14.65 -8.49 -5.05
N ALA A 437 -15.80 -7.82 -5.03
CA ALA A 437 -16.84 -7.95 -6.04
C ALA A 437 -16.52 -7.22 -7.36
N ALA A 438 -15.35 -6.58 -7.47
CA ALA A 438 -14.91 -5.79 -8.63
C ALA A 438 -15.82 -4.60 -8.96
N GLU A 439 -16.45 -3.99 -7.95
CA GLU A 439 -17.31 -2.83 -8.12
C GLU A 439 -16.45 -1.56 -8.32
N GLY A 440 -16.40 -1.05 -9.56
CA GLY A 440 -15.44 -0.02 -9.96
C GLY A 440 -15.56 1.33 -9.23
N GLY A 441 -16.78 1.72 -8.83
CA GLY A 441 -17.06 2.98 -8.14
C GLY A 441 -17.14 2.87 -6.60
N ALA A 442 -16.84 1.69 -6.04
CA ALA A 442 -17.06 1.43 -4.61
C ALA A 442 -16.29 2.36 -3.67
N THR A 443 -15.22 3.01 -4.13
CA THR A 443 -14.43 3.94 -3.31
C THR A 443 -14.69 5.42 -3.60
N ASP A 444 -15.64 5.77 -4.47
CA ASP A 444 -15.77 7.16 -4.96
C ASP A 444 -16.24 8.11 -3.87
N ALA A 445 -17.34 7.78 -3.18
CA ALA A 445 -17.80 8.53 -2.01
C ALA A 445 -16.74 8.55 -0.90
N LEU A 446 -16.06 7.42 -0.67
CA LEU A 446 -14.99 7.32 0.32
C LEU A 446 -13.83 8.27 0.01
N ARG A 447 -13.35 8.32 -1.24
CA ARG A 447 -12.27 9.21 -1.66
C ARG A 447 -12.67 10.66 -1.50
N ARG A 448 -13.90 11.02 -1.89
CA ARG A 448 -14.42 12.38 -1.74
C ARG A 448 -14.46 12.83 -0.28
N ILE A 449 -15.07 12.03 0.59
CA ILE A 449 -15.20 12.35 2.01
C ILE A 449 -13.83 12.31 2.69
N GLY A 450 -13.00 11.32 2.37
CA GLY A 450 -11.64 11.22 2.90
C GLY A 450 -10.78 12.44 2.59
N THR A 451 -10.86 12.98 1.36
CA THR A 451 -10.16 14.22 0.98
C THR A 451 -10.67 15.42 1.77
N LEU A 452 -11.98 15.52 2.00
CA LEU A 452 -12.55 16.53 2.89
C LEU A 452 -11.99 16.43 4.30
N LEU A 453 -11.96 15.22 4.87
CA LEU A 453 -11.48 15.01 6.24
C LEU A 453 -10.01 15.41 6.40
N GLU A 454 -9.17 15.10 5.41
CA GLU A 454 -7.77 15.53 5.37
C GLU A 454 -7.63 17.05 5.20
N ASN A 455 -8.48 17.70 4.39
CA ASN A 455 -8.42 19.14 4.13
C ASN A 455 -8.85 19.98 5.34
N GLU A 456 -9.76 19.44 6.15
CA GLU A 456 -10.36 20.06 7.32
C GLU A 456 -9.72 19.60 8.64
N HIS A 457 -8.61 18.85 8.57
CA HIS A 457 -7.82 18.40 9.73
C HIS A 457 -8.59 17.57 10.76
N PHE A 458 -9.62 16.84 10.34
CA PHE A 458 -10.29 15.89 11.23
C PHE A 458 -9.29 14.81 11.67
N LEU A 459 -9.33 14.44 12.95
CA LEU A 459 -8.53 13.30 13.41
C LEU A 459 -9.27 12.01 13.09
N PHE A 460 -9.02 11.43 11.93
CA PHE A 460 -9.71 10.22 11.50
C PHE A 460 -8.79 9.04 11.18
N ASP A 461 -9.38 7.86 11.25
CA ASP A 461 -8.76 6.61 10.83
C ASP A 461 -9.60 5.92 9.74
N MET A 462 -9.07 4.85 9.18
CA MET A 462 -9.80 3.96 8.28
C MET A 462 -9.92 2.59 8.89
N ILE A 463 -11.09 1.96 8.74
CA ILE A 463 -11.30 0.55 9.07
C ILE A 463 -11.91 -0.15 7.87
N LEU A 464 -11.66 -1.45 7.71
CA LEU A 464 -12.33 -2.25 6.68
C LEU A 464 -13.76 -2.58 7.12
N ASP A 465 -14.69 -2.74 6.19
CA ASP A 465 -16.06 -3.20 6.46
C ASP A 465 -16.10 -4.49 7.30
N GLU A 466 -15.17 -5.40 7.07
CA GLU A 466 -14.95 -6.64 7.83
C GLU A 466 -14.48 -6.43 9.27
N GLN A 467 -13.88 -5.27 9.60
CA GLN A 467 -13.36 -4.93 10.92
C GLN A 467 -14.39 -4.15 11.77
N LEU A 468 -15.54 -3.81 11.19
CA LEU A 468 -16.51 -2.89 11.77
C LEU A 468 -17.04 -3.35 13.14
N ALA A 469 -17.41 -4.63 13.24
CA ALA A 469 -17.99 -5.18 14.48
C ALA A 469 -16.96 -5.37 15.60
N ASP A 470 -15.68 -5.53 15.27
CA ASP A 470 -14.62 -5.85 16.24
C ASP A 470 -13.94 -4.62 16.83
N GLY A 471 -14.04 -3.46 16.16
CA GLY A 471 -13.31 -2.26 16.59
C GLY A 471 -13.97 -0.92 16.24
N GLY A 472 -15.20 -0.92 15.73
CA GLY A 472 -15.91 0.31 15.38
C GLY A 472 -16.27 1.19 16.58
N ASP A 473 -16.46 0.61 17.77
CA ASP A 473 -16.84 1.33 18.99
C ASP A 473 -15.70 2.12 19.64
N ARG A 474 -14.48 2.00 19.09
CA ARG A 474 -13.31 2.82 19.45
C ARG A 474 -13.45 4.27 19.01
N TYR A 475 -14.28 4.54 18.02
CA TYR A 475 -14.47 5.86 17.44
C TYR A 475 -15.77 6.48 17.95
N GLY A 476 -15.81 7.80 18.08
CA GLY A 476 -17.05 8.52 18.40
C GLY A 476 -18.06 8.47 17.27
N MET A 477 -17.57 8.40 16.02
CA MET A 477 -18.39 8.39 14.82
C MET A 477 -17.86 7.40 13.77
N LEU A 478 -18.79 6.76 13.05
CA LEU A 478 -18.50 5.90 11.90
C LEU A 478 -19.13 6.47 10.64
N ILE A 479 -18.32 6.60 9.58
CA ILE A 479 -18.78 7.01 8.24
C ILE A 479 -18.80 5.79 7.34
N LEU A 480 -20.00 5.42 6.87
CA LEU A 480 -20.18 4.37 5.88
C LEU A 480 -20.44 5.03 4.52
N ALA A 481 -19.43 4.99 3.66
CA ALA A 481 -19.48 5.55 2.32
C ALA A 481 -19.69 4.44 1.28
N ASP A 482 -20.94 4.27 0.84
CA ASP A 482 -21.38 3.26 -0.13
C ASP A 482 -21.06 1.80 0.29
N VAL A 483 -21.21 1.50 1.59
CA VAL A 483 -20.93 0.17 2.14
C VAL A 483 -22.14 -0.75 1.92
N LYS A 484 -22.30 -1.21 0.68
CA LYS A 484 -23.46 -2.00 0.23
C LYS A 484 -23.55 -3.37 0.91
N ARG A 485 -22.42 -4.05 1.08
CA ARG A 485 -22.36 -5.45 1.54
C ARG A 485 -22.09 -5.51 3.03
N GLN A 486 -23.08 -5.97 3.79
CA GLN A 486 -22.93 -6.11 5.24
C GLN A 486 -23.43 -7.45 5.76
N SER A 487 -22.68 -7.97 6.73
CA SER A 487 -23.03 -9.17 7.49
C SER A 487 -24.13 -8.87 8.52
N PRO A 488 -24.87 -9.89 9.00
CA PRO A 488 -25.82 -9.71 10.09
C PRO A 488 -25.18 -9.17 11.38
N ALA A 489 -23.93 -9.54 11.66
CA ALA A 489 -23.20 -9.10 12.85
C ALA A 489 -22.85 -7.60 12.78
N GLU A 490 -22.42 -7.12 11.62
CA GLU A 490 -22.13 -5.69 11.37
C GLU A 490 -23.38 -4.83 11.51
N VAL A 491 -24.52 -5.30 10.97
CA VAL A 491 -25.81 -4.62 11.10
C VAL A 491 -26.24 -4.57 12.57
N ALA A 492 -26.14 -5.68 13.29
CA ALA A 492 -26.48 -5.74 14.71
C ALA A 492 -25.58 -4.82 15.56
N PHE A 493 -24.28 -4.79 15.25
CA PHE A 493 -23.31 -3.90 15.88
C PHE A 493 -23.70 -2.44 15.68
N LEU A 494 -23.95 -2.00 14.44
CA LEU A 494 -24.31 -0.60 14.16
C LEU A 494 -25.60 -0.21 14.88
N ARG A 495 -26.62 -1.06 14.85
CA ARG A 495 -27.88 -0.80 15.57
C ARG A 495 -27.67 -0.69 17.07
N TRP A 496 -26.97 -1.65 17.68
CA TRP A 496 -26.61 -1.59 19.10
C TRP A 496 -25.83 -0.31 19.43
N TRP A 497 -24.87 0.05 18.59
CA TRP A 497 -24.01 1.21 18.77
C TRP A 497 -24.77 2.54 18.76
N VAL A 498 -25.71 2.71 17.84
CA VAL A 498 -26.52 3.93 17.73
C VAL A 498 -27.71 3.91 18.72
N GLU A 499 -28.41 2.80 18.85
CA GLU A 499 -29.68 2.77 19.59
C GLU A 499 -29.46 2.65 21.11
N GLU A 500 -28.49 1.84 21.53
CA GLU A 500 -28.24 1.52 22.95
C GLU A 500 -27.03 2.25 23.56
N ARG A 501 -26.12 2.73 22.70
CA ARG A 501 -25.01 3.62 23.06
C ARG A 501 -25.21 4.98 22.38
N ASP A 502 -24.29 5.88 22.64
CA ASP A 502 -24.17 7.23 22.10
C ASP A 502 -23.35 7.27 20.79
N GLY A 503 -23.34 6.17 20.04
CA GLY A 503 -22.65 6.06 18.77
C GLY A 503 -23.22 6.99 17.70
N GLN A 504 -22.34 7.63 16.94
CA GLN A 504 -22.72 8.49 15.82
C GLN A 504 -22.44 7.77 14.51
N VAL A 505 -23.37 7.84 13.55
CA VAL A 505 -23.19 7.23 12.22
C VAL A 505 -23.55 8.21 11.12
N MET A 506 -22.72 8.31 10.09
CA MET A 506 -23.09 8.92 8.82
C MET A 506 -23.19 7.85 7.74
N LEU A 507 -24.35 7.73 7.11
CA LEU A 507 -24.63 6.86 5.98
C LEU A 507 -24.59 7.69 4.70
N VAL A 508 -23.71 7.33 3.77
CA VAL A 508 -23.62 7.98 2.45
C VAL A 508 -23.87 6.96 1.35
N GLY A 509 -24.81 7.26 0.46
CA GLY A 509 -25.19 6.36 -0.64
C GLY A 509 -25.84 5.06 -0.15
N ASP A 510 -25.60 3.96 -0.86
CA ASP A 510 -26.24 2.69 -0.60
C ASP A 510 -25.53 1.92 0.53
N ASN A 511 -26.20 1.80 1.67
CA ASN A 511 -25.67 1.10 2.84
C ASN A 511 -26.53 -0.10 3.22
N GLY A 512 -25.89 -1.27 3.34
CA GLY A 512 -26.54 -2.52 3.73
C GLY A 512 -27.56 -3.06 2.73
N THR A 513 -27.57 -2.58 1.49
CA THR A 513 -28.53 -3.01 0.44
C THR A 513 -28.28 -4.45 -0.03
N LEU A 514 -27.07 -4.97 0.20
CA LEU A 514 -26.66 -6.34 -0.14
C LEU A 514 -26.25 -7.11 1.12
N ARG A 515 -26.43 -8.43 1.07
CA ARG A 515 -25.81 -9.36 2.03
C ARG A 515 -24.32 -9.51 1.71
N GLU A 516 -23.57 -10.00 2.70
CA GLU A 516 -22.14 -10.32 2.55
C GLU A 516 -21.83 -11.19 1.31
N ASP A 517 -22.76 -12.08 0.94
CA ASP A 517 -22.59 -13.06 -0.13
C ASP A 517 -22.91 -12.58 -1.55
N GLY A 518 -23.41 -11.36 -1.74
CA GLY A 518 -23.94 -10.99 -3.05
C GLY A 518 -25.36 -10.48 -3.02
N ARG A 519 -26.22 -11.19 -2.29
CA ARG A 519 -27.67 -11.20 -2.55
C ARG A 519 -28.32 -9.90 -2.10
N SER A 520 -29.13 -9.31 -2.97
CA SER A 520 -29.91 -8.12 -2.66
C SER A 520 -30.88 -8.34 -1.51
N ARG A 521 -30.98 -7.34 -0.64
CA ARG A 521 -32.06 -7.23 0.34
C ARG A 521 -33.24 -6.50 -0.30
N LYS A 522 -34.46 -6.82 0.14
CA LYS A 522 -35.66 -6.09 -0.29
C LYS A 522 -35.66 -4.64 0.20
N GLU A 523 -35.06 -4.43 1.37
CA GLU A 523 -34.97 -3.14 2.04
C GLU A 523 -33.64 -3.10 2.81
N SER A 524 -33.03 -1.92 2.86
CA SER A 524 -31.83 -1.70 3.68
C SER A 524 -32.16 -1.93 5.15
N PRO A 525 -31.26 -2.55 5.93
CA PRO A 525 -31.43 -2.64 7.37
C PRO A 525 -31.35 -1.29 8.08
N PHE A 526 -31.19 -0.16 7.37
CA PHE A 526 -31.20 1.20 7.94
C PHE A 526 -32.24 2.12 7.27
N ALA A 527 -33.23 1.56 6.55
CA ALA A 527 -34.23 2.37 5.84
C ALA A 527 -34.96 3.36 6.77
N ASP A 528 -35.28 2.92 7.99
CA ASP A 528 -35.87 3.74 9.04
C ASP A 528 -34.97 4.91 9.46
N TRP A 529 -33.65 4.69 9.54
CA TRP A 529 -32.69 5.76 9.85
C TRP A 529 -32.54 6.73 8.68
N ILE A 530 -32.47 6.22 7.46
CA ILE A 530 -32.33 7.03 6.23
C ILE A 530 -33.52 7.98 6.07
N GLU A 531 -34.75 7.49 6.30
CA GLU A 531 -35.96 8.32 6.23
C GLU A 531 -35.96 9.44 7.29
N GLN A 532 -35.53 9.13 8.52
CA GLN A 532 -35.53 10.08 9.64
C GLN A 532 -34.39 11.09 9.60
N ALA A 533 -33.23 10.71 9.05
CA ALA A 533 -31.97 11.46 9.10
C ALA A 533 -31.52 12.01 7.73
N SER A 534 -32.43 12.14 6.77
CA SER A 534 -32.09 12.64 5.43
C SER A 534 -31.65 14.09 5.49
N ASP A 535 -30.41 14.36 5.07
CA ASP A 535 -29.76 15.67 4.98
C ASP A 535 -29.58 16.45 6.30
N ALA A 536 -30.17 15.98 7.40
CA ALA A 536 -30.07 16.55 8.73
C ALA A 536 -29.90 15.45 9.78
N ALA A 537 -29.07 15.73 10.79
CA ALA A 537 -28.85 14.79 11.89
C ALA A 537 -30.15 14.51 12.65
N ALA A 538 -30.45 13.24 12.89
CA ALA A 538 -31.59 12.81 13.68
C ALA A 538 -31.14 11.97 14.88
N ARG A 539 -31.76 12.19 16.03
CA ARG A 539 -31.55 11.38 17.23
C ARG A 539 -32.22 10.03 17.05
N ILE A 540 -31.44 8.96 17.07
CA ILE A 540 -31.91 7.58 16.99
C ILE A 540 -31.48 6.86 18.27
N GLY A 541 -32.45 6.48 19.11
CA GLY A 541 -32.15 5.93 20.44
C GLY A 541 -31.27 6.88 21.27
N ARG A 542 -30.06 6.42 21.62
CA ARG A 542 -29.08 7.20 22.39
C ARG A 542 -27.99 7.86 21.53
N GLY A 543 -27.89 7.53 20.26
CA GLY A 543 -26.95 8.08 19.28
C GLY A 543 -27.62 9.05 18.31
N GLN A 544 -26.89 9.44 17.26
CA GLN A 544 -27.44 10.18 16.14
C GLN A 544 -27.01 9.56 14.81
N VAL A 545 -27.84 9.79 13.80
CA VAL A 545 -27.57 9.39 12.43
C VAL A 545 -27.67 10.61 11.52
N LEU A 546 -26.81 10.66 10.51
CA LEU A 546 -26.95 11.53 9.35
C LEU A 546 -26.96 10.64 8.10
N SER A 547 -27.90 10.87 7.19
CA SER A 547 -27.98 10.17 5.92
C SER A 547 -27.87 11.16 4.77
N LEU A 548 -26.97 10.87 3.83
CA LEU A 548 -26.79 11.62 2.60
C LEU A 548 -26.95 10.68 1.41
N ALA A 549 -28.01 10.88 0.62
CA ALA A 549 -28.32 9.98 -0.48
C ALA A 549 -27.32 10.10 -1.64
N ASP A 550 -26.86 11.31 -1.95
CA ASP A 550 -26.00 11.58 -3.10
C ASP A 550 -25.12 12.83 -2.90
N GLY A 551 -24.16 13.05 -3.81
CA GLY A 551 -23.17 14.11 -3.75
C GLY A 551 -22.14 14.04 -4.87
N PRO A 552 -21.22 15.02 -4.98
CA PRO A 552 -20.23 15.07 -6.05
C PRO A 552 -19.07 14.09 -5.76
N TRP A 553 -19.32 12.79 -5.92
CA TRP A 553 -18.37 11.71 -5.61
C TRP A 553 -17.25 11.59 -6.64
N GLU A 554 -17.55 11.86 -7.90
CA GLU A 554 -16.60 11.79 -8.99
C GLU A 554 -15.67 13.00 -9.01
N ALA A 555 -14.36 12.74 -9.13
CA ALA A 555 -13.36 13.78 -9.28
C ALA A 555 -13.36 14.33 -10.71
N GLN A 556 -13.12 15.63 -10.86
CA GLN A 556 -12.99 16.27 -12.16
C GLN A 556 -11.61 15.95 -12.77
N ARG A 557 -11.59 15.65 -14.07
CA ARG A 557 -10.33 15.57 -14.82
C ARG A 557 -9.89 16.96 -15.25
N VAL A 558 -8.65 17.32 -14.91
CA VAL A 558 -8.03 18.60 -15.24
C VAL A 558 -6.70 18.34 -15.91
N GLU A 559 -6.49 18.96 -17.07
CA GLU A 559 -5.19 18.99 -17.73
C GLU A 559 -4.30 20.04 -17.04
N VAL A 560 -3.18 19.59 -16.49
CA VAL A 560 -2.25 20.43 -15.71
C VAL A 560 -1.04 20.85 -16.53
N LYS A 561 -0.72 20.11 -17.58
CA LYS A 561 0.24 20.46 -18.64
C LYS A 561 -0.06 19.62 -19.88
N PRO A 562 0.45 19.98 -21.07
CA PRO A 562 0.13 19.26 -22.31
C PRO A 562 0.29 17.74 -22.18
N GLY A 563 -0.81 17.01 -22.34
CA GLY A 563 -0.84 15.54 -22.30
C GLY A 563 -0.80 14.92 -20.90
N VAL A 564 -0.92 15.72 -19.83
CA VAL A 564 -0.99 15.24 -18.44
C VAL A 564 -2.28 15.70 -17.79
N GLU A 565 -3.13 14.74 -17.46
CA GLU A 565 -4.37 14.95 -16.73
C GLU A 565 -4.32 14.30 -15.36
N ILE A 566 -4.91 14.98 -14.38
CA ILE A 566 -5.12 14.44 -13.04
C ILE A 566 -6.61 14.51 -12.67
N ALA A 567 -7.02 13.67 -11.72
CA ALA A 567 -8.37 13.67 -11.17
C ALA A 567 -8.34 14.39 -9.82
N VAL A 568 -9.00 15.54 -9.73
CA VAL A 568 -8.99 16.42 -8.56
C VAL A 568 -10.41 16.75 -8.09
N TYR A 569 -10.52 17.03 -6.80
CA TYR A 569 -11.70 17.69 -6.22
C TYR A 569 -11.41 19.19 -6.09
N PRO A 570 -12.45 20.04 -5.96
CA PRO A 570 -12.25 21.48 -5.77
C PRO A 570 -11.38 21.77 -4.53
N THR A 571 -10.63 22.87 -4.58
CA THR A 571 -9.84 23.32 -3.43
C THR A 571 -10.77 23.76 -2.29
N PRO A 572 -10.35 23.70 -1.01
CA PRO A 572 -11.22 24.06 0.11
C PRO A 572 -11.86 25.46 0.02
N ALA A 573 -11.17 26.42 -0.62
CA ALA A 573 -11.68 27.77 -0.85
C ALA A 573 -12.90 27.80 -1.80
N GLU A 574 -12.98 26.87 -2.74
CA GLU A 574 -14.01 26.80 -3.79
C GLU A 574 -15.05 25.70 -3.53
N ASP A 575 -14.80 24.84 -2.55
CA ASP A 575 -15.59 23.65 -2.28
C ASP A 575 -16.74 23.88 -1.28
N GLU A 576 -17.87 24.41 -1.77
CA GLU A 576 -19.06 24.64 -0.95
C GLU A 576 -19.63 23.35 -0.33
N PHE A 577 -19.67 22.27 -1.11
CA PHE A 577 -20.12 20.97 -0.62
C PHE A 577 -19.31 20.50 0.59
N SER A 578 -17.97 20.58 0.50
CA SER A 578 -17.13 20.11 1.61
C SER A 578 -17.28 20.96 2.85
N ARG A 579 -17.45 22.28 2.72
CA ARG A 579 -17.68 23.16 3.88
C ARG A 579 -19.00 22.85 4.57
N GLU A 580 -20.08 22.65 3.81
CA GLU A 580 -21.36 22.27 4.38
C GLU A 580 -21.31 20.91 5.07
N LEU A 581 -20.69 19.93 4.42
CA LEU A 581 -20.59 18.58 4.99
C LEU A 581 -19.71 18.55 6.25
N ALA A 582 -18.60 19.29 6.27
CA ALA A 582 -17.76 19.42 7.45
C ALA A 582 -18.53 20.01 8.64
N ALA A 583 -19.34 21.05 8.41
CA ALA A 583 -20.19 21.63 9.46
C ALA A 583 -21.23 20.62 9.99
N ARG A 584 -21.83 19.80 9.13
CA ARG A 584 -22.75 18.74 9.55
C ARG A 584 -22.02 17.66 10.37
N ILE A 585 -20.80 17.29 9.99
CA ILE A 585 -19.98 16.34 10.76
C ILE A 585 -19.64 16.91 12.14
N ASP A 586 -19.35 18.22 12.24
CA ASP A 586 -19.09 18.90 13.51
C ASP A 586 -20.30 18.86 14.45
N ASP A 587 -21.50 19.07 13.91
CA ASP A 587 -22.75 18.97 14.66
C ASP A 587 -22.96 17.58 15.25
N LEU A 588 -22.56 16.50 14.54
CA LEU A 588 -22.64 15.12 15.03
C LEU A 588 -21.61 14.81 16.12
N LEU A 589 -20.38 15.34 16.01
CA LEU A 589 -19.27 14.99 16.91
C LEU A 589 -19.31 15.71 18.28
N GLU A 590 -20.17 16.73 18.42
CA GLU A 590 -20.18 17.63 19.59
C GLU A 590 -18.80 18.29 19.82
N GLY A 591 -18.17 18.69 18.72
CA GLY A 591 -16.89 19.41 18.66
C GLY A 591 -15.67 18.52 18.40
N ARG A 592 -14.82 18.99 17.47
CA ARG A 592 -13.61 18.29 16.99
C ARG A 592 -12.60 18.02 18.09
N TRP A 593 -11.81 16.96 17.90
CA TRP A 593 -10.65 16.70 18.74
C TRP A 593 -9.46 17.57 18.38
N LEU A 594 -9.35 18.04 17.14
CA LEU A 594 -8.35 19.01 16.73
C LEU A 594 -9.03 20.17 16.00
N VAL A 595 -8.71 21.39 16.42
CA VAL A 595 -9.06 22.62 15.71
C VAL A 595 -7.78 23.39 15.45
N THR A 596 -7.51 23.74 14.19
CA THR A 596 -6.32 24.50 13.81
C THR A 596 -6.60 25.42 12.63
N ASP A 597 -5.84 26.52 12.53
CA ASP A 597 -5.82 27.40 11.35
C ASP A 597 -4.66 27.06 10.38
N ALA A 598 -4.02 25.90 10.55
CA ALA A 598 -3.09 25.37 9.57
C ALA A 598 -3.75 25.27 8.18
N PRO A 599 -3.03 25.58 7.09
CA PRO A 599 -3.60 25.48 5.76
C PRO A 599 -3.83 24.01 5.35
N TRP A 600 -4.76 23.77 4.42
CA TRP A 600 -5.16 22.43 3.97
C TRP A 600 -4.02 21.56 3.40
N PHE A 601 -2.94 22.19 2.93
CA PHE A 601 -1.74 21.49 2.45
C PHE A 601 -0.74 21.12 3.56
N VAL A 602 -1.06 21.47 4.81
CA VAL A 602 -0.44 20.88 6.00
C VAL A 602 -1.34 19.74 6.45
N ARG A 603 -0.89 18.49 6.34
CA ARG A 603 -1.65 17.32 6.79
C ARG A 603 -1.33 17.00 8.24
N VAL A 604 -2.29 16.39 8.93
CA VAL A 604 -2.15 16.00 10.32
C VAL A 604 -2.50 14.53 10.55
N ARG A 605 -1.75 13.89 11.46
CA ARG A 605 -2.11 12.58 11.98
C ARG A 605 -1.72 12.49 13.45
N ALA A 606 -2.63 12.01 14.29
CA ALA A 606 -2.39 11.90 15.72
C ALA A 606 -2.29 10.44 16.15
N TRP A 607 -1.41 10.20 17.11
CA TRP A 607 -1.15 8.89 17.70
C TRP A 607 -1.10 8.99 19.22
N ARG A 608 -1.38 7.87 19.87
CA ARG A 608 -1.15 7.66 21.29
C ARG A 608 -0.08 6.60 21.45
N THR A 609 0.93 6.88 22.26
CA THR A 609 2.03 5.94 22.51
C THR A 609 1.54 4.70 23.25
N ALA A 610 2.28 3.60 23.12
CA ALA A 610 1.92 2.31 23.73
C ALA A 610 1.79 2.36 25.26
N ASP A 611 2.61 3.20 25.91
CA ASP A 611 2.57 3.46 27.35
C ASP A 611 1.39 4.34 27.80
N ASP A 612 0.59 4.84 26.85
CA ASP A 612 -0.55 5.72 27.05
C ASP A 612 -0.26 7.08 27.69
N ARG A 613 1.02 7.44 27.80
CA ARG A 613 1.50 8.66 28.45
C ARG A 613 1.62 9.86 27.52
N ARG A 614 1.64 9.63 26.21
CA ARG A 614 1.86 10.69 25.22
C ARG A 614 0.84 10.62 24.11
N ILE A 615 0.47 11.82 23.65
CA ILE A 615 -0.26 12.01 22.39
C ILE A 615 0.67 12.77 21.46
N CYS A 616 0.93 12.20 20.29
CA CYS A 616 1.81 12.74 19.27
C CYS A 616 0.98 13.25 18.10
N VAL A 617 1.03 14.53 17.81
CA VAL A 617 0.39 15.13 16.62
C VAL A 617 1.48 15.38 15.59
N HIS A 618 1.41 14.66 14.48
CA HIS A 618 2.33 14.77 13.36
C HIS A 618 1.80 15.81 12.38
N TRP A 619 2.69 16.70 11.94
CA TRP A 619 2.41 17.78 11.01
C TRP A 619 3.28 17.61 9.77
N ILE A 620 2.68 17.60 8.59
CA ILE A 620 3.40 17.39 7.33
C ILE A 620 3.09 18.55 6.38
N ASN A 621 4.10 19.33 6.02
CA ASN A 621 3.98 20.40 5.04
C ASN A 621 4.32 19.90 3.64
N TYR A 622 3.34 19.92 2.74
CA TYR A 622 3.57 19.55 1.34
C TYR A 622 4.03 20.74 0.49
N ARG A 623 3.90 21.98 0.99
CA ARG A 623 4.09 23.18 0.17
C ARG A 623 5.55 23.42 -0.12
N GLN A 624 5.82 23.67 -1.39
CA GLN A 624 7.17 23.80 -1.92
C GLN A 624 7.16 24.67 -3.18
N VAL A 625 8.36 25.02 -3.65
CA VAL A 625 8.53 25.55 -5.01
C VAL A 625 8.46 24.38 -6.00
N GLU A 626 7.44 24.37 -6.86
CA GLU A 626 7.27 23.34 -7.89
C GLU A 626 8.19 23.57 -9.11
N ASN A 627 8.44 22.52 -9.89
CA ASN A 627 9.23 22.53 -11.14
C ASN A 627 10.72 22.85 -10.96
N LEU A 628 11.31 22.42 -9.85
CA LEU A 628 12.75 22.39 -9.63
C LEU A 628 13.24 20.95 -9.59
N ASP A 629 14.48 20.72 -10.00
CA ASP A 629 15.18 19.41 -9.86
C ASP A 629 15.66 19.17 -8.40
N ASP A 630 14.92 19.75 -7.44
CA ASP A 630 15.30 19.77 -6.04
C ASP A 630 14.11 20.03 -5.09
N GLU A 631 14.15 19.47 -3.88
CA GLU A 631 13.14 19.70 -2.84
C GLU A 631 13.40 21.02 -2.11
N VAL A 632 12.60 22.04 -2.44
CA VAL A 632 12.64 23.38 -1.83
C VAL A 632 11.32 23.65 -1.10
N PRO A 633 11.17 23.21 0.16
CA PRO A 633 9.96 23.42 0.93
C PRO A 633 9.76 24.91 1.24
N LEU A 634 8.50 25.33 1.28
CA LEU A 634 8.09 26.66 1.70
C LEU A 634 7.58 26.55 3.13
N GLU A 635 8.37 27.06 4.07
CA GLU A 635 8.07 27.11 5.50
C GLU A 635 6.66 27.67 5.78
N GLN A 636 5.96 27.03 6.73
CA GLN A 636 4.63 27.41 7.19
C GLN A 636 4.62 27.69 8.69
N GLY A 637 3.72 28.56 9.13
CA GLY A 637 3.57 28.96 10.52
C GLY A 637 3.65 30.49 10.71
N PRO A 638 3.33 30.98 11.91
CA PRO A 638 2.77 30.22 13.02
C PRO A 638 1.30 29.85 12.77
N PHE A 639 0.84 28.72 13.29
CA PHE A 639 -0.57 28.35 13.35
C PHE A 639 -0.98 27.93 14.76
N GLN A 640 -2.21 28.26 15.14
CA GLN A 640 -2.84 27.91 16.41
C GLN A 640 -3.45 26.51 16.32
N ALA A 641 -3.34 25.76 17.41
CA ALA A 641 -3.96 24.45 17.54
C ALA A 641 -4.64 24.31 18.91
N THR A 642 -5.83 23.72 18.90
CA THR A 642 -6.54 23.27 20.10
C THR A 642 -6.77 21.77 19.98
N LEU A 643 -6.17 21.00 20.88
CA LEU A 643 -6.30 19.54 20.94
C LEU A 643 -7.15 19.15 22.15
N ARG A 644 -8.17 18.31 21.92
CA ARG A 644 -8.96 17.67 22.97
C ARG A 644 -8.25 16.41 23.46
N LEU A 645 -8.11 16.30 24.78
CA LEU A 645 -7.45 15.23 25.50
C LEU A 645 -8.47 14.25 26.11
N PRO A 646 -8.03 13.04 26.51
CA PRO A 646 -8.86 12.13 27.29
C PRO A 646 -9.40 12.79 28.57
N THR A 647 -10.61 12.42 28.99
CA THR A 647 -11.22 13.02 30.19
C THR A 647 -10.34 12.86 31.42
N GLY A 648 -10.10 13.97 32.11
CA GLY A 648 -9.28 14.01 33.33
C GLY A 648 -7.77 13.97 33.08
N ALA A 649 -7.32 13.91 31.81
CA ALA A 649 -5.90 14.03 31.50
C ALA A 649 -5.37 15.43 31.85
N ARG A 650 -4.14 15.48 32.37
CA ARG A 650 -3.42 16.72 32.65
C ARG A 650 -2.14 16.75 31.87
N VAL A 651 -1.89 17.85 31.17
CA VAL A 651 -0.64 18.05 30.44
C VAL A 651 0.45 18.41 31.46
N GLU A 652 1.55 17.66 31.40
CA GLU A 652 2.77 17.95 32.14
C GLU A 652 3.65 18.92 31.36
N ARG A 653 3.84 18.61 30.07
CA ARG A 653 4.73 19.31 29.15
C ARG A 653 4.24 19.11 27.73
N LEU A 654 4.51 20.07 26.86
CA LEU A 654 4.23 19.99 25.44
C LEU A 654 5.54 20.28 24.71
N GLN A 655 5.97 19.37 23.84
CA GLN A 655 7.29 19.43 23.19
C GLN A 655 7.12 19.48 21.66
N TRP A 656 7.93 20.30 21.00
CA TRP A 656 8.09 20.32 19.56
C TRP A 656 9.34 19.52 19.16
N LEU A 657 9.15 18.57 18.24
CA LEU A 657 10.24 17.80 17.66
C LEU A 657 10.30 18.08 16.16
N ASP A 658 11.45 18.50 15.66
CA ASP A 658 11.70 18.80 14.25
C ASP A 658 13.00 18.14 13.79
N PRO A 659 13.00 17.30 12.72
CA PRO A 659 14.23 16.70 12.18
C PRO A 659 15.22 17.72 11.59
N GLU A 660 14.82 18.96 11.38
CA GLU A 660 15.64 20.04 10.82
C GLU A 660 16.17 21.00 11.89
N ASP A 661 15.72 20.85 13.13
CA ASP A 661 16.20 21.65 14.25
C ASP A 661 17.51 21.10 14.81
N VAL A 662 18.53 21.96 14.80
CA VAL A 662 19.88 21.67 15.30
C VAL A 662 20.07 22.08 16.77
N GLU A 663 19.19 22.91 17.33
CA GLU A 663 19.28 23.39 18.71
C GLU A 663 18.65 22.40 19.71
N GLY A 664 17.81 21.49 19.21
CA GLY A 664 17.18 20.42 19.98
C GLY A 664 15.76 20.79 20.41
N PRO A 665 15.00 19.83 20.95
CA PRO A 665 13.55 19.95 21.00
C PRO A 665 13.08 21.05 21.96
N ASP A 666 12.20 21.92 21.47
CA ASP A 666 11.65 23.06 22.21
C ASP A 666 10.44 22.67 23.06
N ASP A 667 10.36 23.23 24.27
CA ASP A 667 9.13 23.24 25.05
C ASP A 667 8.18 24.29 24.49
N LEU A 668 6.97 23.87 24.12
CA LEU A 668 5.92 24.76 23.67
C LEU A 668 5.11 25.28 24.86
N ASP A 669 4.89 26.59 24.88
CA ASP A 669 3.90 27.18 25.76
C ASP A 669 2.51 26.63 25.43
N PHE A 670 1.74 26.31 26.47
CA PHE A 670 0.38 25.83 26.31
C PHE A 670 -0.56 26.36 27.39
N GLN A 671 -1.85 26.42 27.05
CA GLN A 671 -2.93 26.68 28.00
C GLN A 671 -3.87 25.49 28.01
N GLN A 672 -4.15 24.95 29.20
CA GLN A 672 -5.13 23.87 29.35
C GLN A 672 -6.40 24.40 30.04
N ASP A 673 -7.56 24.21 29.42
CA ASP A 673 -8.88 24.43 30.00
C ASP A 673 -9.70 23.13 29.92
N GLY A 674 -9.97 22.52 31.07
CA GLY A 674 -10.60 21.20 31.14
C GLY A 674 -9.82 20.15 30.34
N SER A 675 -10.44 19.59 29.31
CA SER A 675 -9.83 18.61 28.40
C SER A 675 -9.17 19.21 27.17
N GLU A 676 -9.17 20.53 27.00
CA GLU A 676 -8.63 21.17 25.79
C GLU A 676 -7.27 21.80 26.11
N VAL A 677 -6.28 21.51 25.26
CA VAL A 677 -4.95 22.15 25.30
C VAL A 677 -4.76 23.00 24.06
N ARG A 678 -4.39 24.27 24.26
CA ARG A 678 -4.10 25.24 23.20
C ARG A 678 -2.61 25.51 23.15
N PHE A 679 -2.04 25.49 21.95
CA PHE A 679 -0.62 25.74 21.69
C PHE A 679 -0.41 26.34 20.29
N THR A 680 0.79 26.85 20.05
CA THR A 680 1.19 27.39 18.74
C THR A 680 2.28 26.50 18.14
N VAL A 681 2.15 26.15 16.87
CA VAL A 681 3.25 25.61 16.08
C VAL A 681 3.87 26.78 15.34
N TYR A 682 5.11 27.12 15.68
CA TYR A 682 5.74 28.36 15.19
C TYR A 682 6.27 28.23 13.77
N GLN A 683 6.87 27.09 13.45
CA GLN A 683 7.59 26.87 12.20
C GLN A 683 7.48 25.40 11.81
N LEU A 684 7.13 25.14 10.55
CA LEU A 684 7.08 23.81 9.95
C LEU A 684 7.67 23.87 8.55
N ILE A 685 8.82 23.21 8.35
CA ILE A 685 9.48 23.18 7.04
C ILE A 685 8.95 22.02 6.20
N VAL A 686 9.15 20.77 6.62
CA VAL A 686 8.52 19.59 5.99
C VAL A 686 7.74 18.77 7.01
N TYR A 687 8.29 18.57 8.21
CA TYR A 687 7.75 17.64 9.18
C TYR A 687 8.03 18.09 10.60
N GLY A 688 7.09 17.84 11.51
CA GLY A 688 7.31 18.02 12.94
C GLY A 688 6.29 17.25 13.77
N ILE A 689 6.62 17.03 15.04
CA ILE A 689 5.75 16.32 15.98
C ILE A 689 5.53 17.19 17.21
N THR A 690 4.27 17.48 17.52
CA THR A 690 3.88 17.98 18.83
C THR A 690 3.64 16.80 19.76
N VAL A 691 4.47 16.65 20.80
CA VAL A 691 4.35 15.59 21.81
C VAL A 691 3.73 16.17 23.07
N VAL A 692 2.50 15.74 23.38
CA VAL A 692 1.79 16.09 24.61
C VAL A 692 2.10 15.04 25.66
N HIS A 693 2.87 15.40 26.68
CA HIS A 693 3.16 14.53 27.82
C HIS A 693 2.05 14.65 28.87
N LEU A 694 1.44 13.51 29.22
CA LEU A 694 0.38 13.44 30.22
C LEU A 694 0.94 13.05 31.58
N LYS A 695 0.44 13.67 32.65
CA LYS A 695 0.76 13.27 34.03
C LYS A 695 0.21 11.88 34.33
N GLU A 696 0.97 11.09 35.09
CA GLU A 696 0.47 9.86 35.71
C GLU A 696 -0.75 10.18 36.59
N LYS A 697 -1.78 9.33 36.47
CA LYS A 697 -2.99 9.41 37.30
C LYS A 697 -2.73 9.00 38.74
#